data_AF-A0A3R6SYA0-F1
#
_entry.id   AF-A0A3R6SYA0-F1
#
_cell.length_a   1.000
_cell.length_b   1.000
_cell.length_c   1.000
_cell.angle_alpha   90.00
_cell.angle_beta   90.00
_cell.angle_gamma   90.00
#
_symmetry.space_group_name_H-M   'P 1'
#
loop_
_entity.id
_entity.type
_entity.pdbx_description
1 polymer ?
#
loop_
_entity_poly.entity_id
_entity_poly.type
_entity_poly.pdbx_seq_one_letter_code
_entity_poly.pdbx_strand_id
1 'polypeptide(L)'
;MKKILILLCATSLLQPLFAQQQATVTETVQTVKTYPFSDPDPVADPSDLFYPYFRFDGFSAEGIDKQWKVVSLENDYIKLTLFPEIGGKIWGATDKTTGKEFIYNNHVVKFRDIAMRGPWTSGGIEFNFGIIGHAPTSSTPVDYVTRQKPDGSVSCYVSSYELVTRTLWTVEVNLPKDKAYFTTTTTWHNGSSIDQPYYQWMNAGYAAAGNAQFCYPGTNYIGHGGELHSFPLDEQGRDISWYEKNDFGNSKSYHIVGKYNDFYGAYWHEYDFGSIHHADYDEKLGMKIFLWGLSREGGIWEDLLTDTDGQYIELQSGRMYNQPASNSSFTPYKHTAFGPQGTDRWTEYWFPVKGIKGVSKASRVGALNVLREDGFLKLYFSPLQKLSTTLKVCEGDKEVRSVPLNCGVLETWKDSIPLSEAVAAGKLKVVVGEDLLVYSEVPSDNIINRPKQLPADFDWNSVYGLYTQGEQWMNQKVLDKAETFLLASLDKDPYFVPALTDLASLYYRQGRYDEALARCKTALSINTYDGDVNYLYGLCNRALGNNTDAKDGFSIASYSPGVRSAAYEKLAEMFLIDKNWAKAEHYALKSKEFNGMNLTADHVLMVVYRKTDRPEKAKALIESLLEDLPLYHAARFEQLYLGEGSGHPIDDFQSLIRNELPFETYMELSEWYESVGCTEEALSLLSCVGSYPVALYKQAYLLHRTGNEDESRQMLERVAGMSPAMVFPFRPSSLKALEWARTVRPDWKIDYYEGLIRWANQDKAKAFALFERCGDVDYAPFYLTRASLKEGESRLADLLKAEQVGLSWRTGFALINYYVAGNQWQKAVETGKKYMKKYPSNYYIGLKYAKALCETGEYQSCISLLSRMQVLPNEGSYAGRAVYREANLYRAMEQLGRKNYKQAMKSVEASKEWPENLGVGKPYDNMIDSRLEDYMEAKAMAGQGDDRKAAALFATVAGYKTSHSYFGSGNLLSALALRESGKEPEAGRMVTAWSTDFPENRIVQWCTAIYRGEREKAAGMIKSRNDQADTTPWETSFRDSDFDLIVRLFSIAGL
;
A
#
# COMPACT_ATOMS: atom_id res chain seq x y z
N MET A 1 -56.71 64.94 4.43
CA MET A 1 -55.60 64.39 5.25
C MET A 1 -56.13 63.17 6.02
N LYS A 2 -55.37 62.08 6.10
CA LYS A 2 -55.75 60.73 6.59
C LYS A 2 -56.57 59.87 5.61
N LYS A 3 -55.88 59.26 4.62
CA LYS A 3 -56.23 57.95 4.02
C LYS A 3 -55.26 57.43 2.94
N ILE A 4 -54.10 58.08 2.73
CA ILE A 4 -53.09 57.64 1.74
C ILE A 4 -51.71 57.57 2.41
N LEU A 5 -51.60 56.85 3.53
CA LEU A 5 -50.29 56.63 4.17
C LEU A 5 -50.16 55.26 4.86
N ILE A 6 -51.04 54.29 4.53
CA ILE A 6 -51.01 52.93 5.10
C ILE A 6 -50.67 51.86 4.05
N LEU A 7 -50.66 52.20 2.75
CA LEU A 7 -50.36 51.24 1.67
C LEU A 7 -48.90 51.28 1.16
N LEU A 8 -48.02 52.07 1.79
CA LEU A 8 -46.62 52.24 1.37
C LEU A 8 -45.58 51.80 2.42
N CYS A 9 -46.02 51.17 3.51
CA CYS A 9 -45.13 50.56 4.51
C CYS A 9 -45.22 49.03 4.58
N ALA A 10 -45.95 48.38 3.67
CA ALA A 10 -46.13 46.92 3.66
C ALA A 10 -45.33 46.18 2.56
N THR A 11 -44.52 46.88 1.76
CA THR A 11 -43.78 46.29 0.62
C THR A 11 -42.26 46.36 0.73
N SER A 12 -41.71 46.71 1.90
CA SER A 12 -40.26 46.86 2.11
C SER A 12 -39.64 45.93 3.16
N LEU A 13 -40.28 44.79 3.48
CA LEU A 13 -39.74 43.76 4.38
C LEU A 13 -40.02 42.32 3.91
N LEU A 14 -39.97 42.07 2.60
CA LEU A 14 -39.71 40.73 2.09
C LEU A 14 -38.25 40.70 1.64
N GLN A 15 -37.33 40.61 2.61
CA GLN A 15 -36.05 39.97 2.30
C GLN A 15 -36.42 38.58 1.79
N PRO A 16 -35.94 38.14 0.61
CA PRO A 16 -36.04 36.73 0.27
C PRO A 16 -35.31 36.00 1.40
N LEU A 17 -36.08 35.28 2.22
CA LEU A 17 -35.55 34.15 2.96
C LEU A 17 -35.00 33.21 1.88
N PHE A 18 -33.75 33.40 1.49
CA PHE A 18 -33.00 32.39 0.78
C PHE A 18 -32.95 31.21 1.75
N ALA A 19 -33.91 30.28 1.58
CA ALA A 19 -33.78 28.97 2.18
C ALA A 19 -32.42 28.43 1.74
N GLN A 20 -31.57 28.07 2.71
CA GLN A 20 -30.27 27.50 2.43
C GLN A 20 -30.47 26.29 1.51
N GLN A 21 -29.74 26.26 0.39
CA GLN A 21 -29.93 25.20 -0.60
C GLN A 21 -29.53 23.85 0.01
N GLN A 22 -30.28 22.80 -0.32
CA GLN A 22 -29.87 21.44 0.02
C GLN A 22 -28.53 21.14 -0.67
N ALA A 23 -27.72 20.26 -0.07
CA ALA A 23 -26.57 19.74 -0.79
C ALA A 23 -27.07 18.94 -2.00
N THR A 24 -26.27 18.91 -3.06
CA THR A 24 -26.62 18.26 -4.32
C THR A 24 -25.58 17.21 -4.67
N VAL A 25 -26.03 16.09 -5.22
CA VAL A 25 -25.17 15.06 -5.80
C VAL A 25 -25.57 14.85 -7.26
N THR A 26 -24.58 14.83 -8.15
CA THR A 26 -24.80 14.65 -9.59
C THR A 26 -23.82 13.62 -10.15
N GLU A 27 -24.33 12.77 -11.04
CA GLU A 27 -23.52 11.82 -11.80
C GLU A 27 -23.41 12.32 -13.23
N THR A 28 -22.18 12.52 -13.70
CA THR A 28 -21.88 13.03 -15.04
C THR A 28 -20.80 12.20 -15.71
N VAL A 29 -20.68 12.30 -17.03
CA VAL A 29 -19.54 11.79 -17.78
C VAL A 29 -18.69 12.99 -18.20
N GLN A 30 -17.41 12.98 -17.84
CA GLN A 30 -16.48 14.04 -18.18
C GLN A 30 -15.36 13.51 -19.06
N THR A 31 -15.01 14.26 -20.10
CA THR A 31 -13.84 13.98 -20.91
C THR A 31 -12.61 14.56 -20.21
N VAL A 32 -11.67 13.70 -19.84
CA VAL A 32 -10.41 14.09 -19.18
C VAL A 32 -9.25 13.51 -19.98
N LYS A 33 -8.23 14.34 -20.24
CA LYS A 33 -7.00 13.88 -20.88
C LYS A 33 -6.35 12.82 -19.98
N THR A 34 -6.16 11.64 -20.53
CA THR A 34 -5.79 10.42 -19.80
C THR A 34 -4.58 9.77 -20.45
N TYR A 35 -3.58 9.42 -19.65
CA TYR A 35 -2.45 8.59 -20.05
C TYR A 35 -2.73 7.17 -19.54
N PRO A 36 -3.34 6.29 -20.36
CA PRO A 36 -3.89 5.04 -19.90
C PRO A 36 -2.81 4.03 -19.50
N PHE A 37 -3.22 3.04 -18.70
CA PHE A 37 -2.51 1.78 -18.52
C PHE A 37 -3.14 0.66 -19.36
N SER A 38 -2.42 -0.43 -19.59
CA SER A 38 -2.82 -1.57 -20.42
C SER A 38 -1.97 -2.82 -20.12
N ASP A 39 -2.10 -3.86 -20.96
CA ASP A 39 -1.29 -5.09 -20.90
C ASP A 39 -1.35 -5.83 -19.54
N PRO A 40 -2.55 -6.27 -19.11
CA PRO A 40 -2.70 -7.09 -17.91
C PRO A 40 -1.89 -8.38 -18.06
N ASP A 41 -1.17 -8.77 -17.01
CA ASP A 41 -0.32 -9.96 -17.03
C ASP A 41 -1.17 -11.24 -16.96
N PRO A 42 -1.13 -12.10 -18.00
CA PRO A 42 -1.84 -13.38 -17.98
C PRO A 42 -1.08 -14.49 -17.23
N VAL A 43 0.16 -14.25 -16.79
CA VAL A 43 0.99 -15.22 -16.07
C VAL A 43 0.60 -15.19 -14.60
N ALA A 44 0.09 -16.31 -14.09
CA ALA A 44 -0.18 -16.44 -12.67
C ALA A 44 1.12 -16.73 -11.91
N ASP A 45 1.43 -15.92 -10.89
CA ASP A 45 2.45 -16.20 -9.89
C ASP A 45 1.86 -15.99 -8.49
N PRO A 46 1.38 -17.06 -7.83
CA PRO A 46 0.88 -16.98 -6.46
C PRO A 46 1.90 -16.57 -5.39
N SER A 47 3.17 -16.34 -5.74
CA SER A 47 4.16 -15.71 -4.85
C SER A 47 4.05 -14.19 -4.84
N ASP A 48 3.34 -13.59 -5.79
CA ASP A 48 3.10 -12.16 -5.82
C ASP A 48 2.18 -11.73 -4.67
N LEU A 49 2.53 -10.63 -4.01
CA LEU A 49 1.82 -10.11 -2.85
C LEU A 49 0.42 -9.56 -3.17
N PHE A 50 0.17 -9.25 -4.45
CA PHE A 50 -1.13 -8.84 -4.96
C PHE A 50 -1.96 -10.03 -5.47
N TYR A 51 -1.48 -11.28 -5.42
CA TYR A 51 -2.33 -12.42 -5.78
C TYR A 51 -3.54 -12.50 -4.84
N PRO A 52 -4.79 -12.62 -5.34
CA PRO A 52 -5.21 -13.18 -6.64
C PRO A 52 -5.45 -12.18 -7.77
N TYR A 53 -5.04 -10.92 -7.62
CA TYR A 53 -5.07 -9.97 -8.72
C TYR A 53 -3.96 -10.25 -9.75
N PHE A 54 -4.09 -9.60 -10.91
CA PHE A 54 -3.03 -9.52 -11.92
C PHE A 54 -2.49 -8.09 -12.02
N ARG A 55 -1.22 -7.96 -12.42
CA ARG A 55 -0.52 -6.69 -12.63
C ARG A 55 -0.79 -6.14 -14.04
N PHE A 56 -0.63 -4.83 -14.23
CA PHE A 56 -0.57 -4.17 -15.55
C PHE A 56 0.84 -3.63 -15.81
N ASP A 57 1.41 -3.93 -16.97
CA ASP A 57 2.78 -3.53 -17.31
C ASP A 57 2.85 -2.48 -18.44
N GLY A 58 1.71 -2.15 -19.07
CA GLY A 58 1.64 -1.17 -20.15
C GLY A 58 1.26 0.21 -19.64
N PHE A 59 2.06 1.23 -19.95
CA PHE A 59 1.80 2.63 -19.62
C PHE A 59 2.02 3.54 -20.82
N SER A 60 1.13 4.50 -21.04
CA SER A 60 1.26 5.46 -22.13
C SER A 60 2.06 6.71 -21.72
N ALA A 61 3.01 7.10 -22.57
CA ALA A 61 3.66 8.40 -22.52
C ALA A 61 2.83 9.51 -23.17
N GLU A 62 1.81 9.14 -23.96
CA GLU A 62 0.92 10.07 -24.66
C GLU A 62 -0.49 10.06 -24.05
N GLY A 63 -1.09 11.24 -23.95
CA GLY A 63 -2.44 11.41 -23.43
C GLY A 63 -3.50 11.31 -24.52
N ILE A 64 -4.62 10.68 -24.20
CA ILE A 64 -5.82 10.61 -25.04
C ILE A 64 -7.01 11.20 -24.29
N ASP A 65 -7.97 11.77 -25.00
CA ASP A 65 -9.25 12.16 -24.40
C ASP A 65 -10.04 10.90 -24.05
N LYS A 66 -10.32 10.70 -22.76
CA LYS A 66 -11.12 9.58 -22.27
C LYS A 66 -12.31 10.08 -21.45
N GLN A 67 -13.45 9.45 -21.66
CA GLN A 67 -14.64 9.68 -20.85
C GLN A 67 -14.57 8.90 -19.55
N TRP A 68 -14.84 9.58 -18.45
CA TRP A 68 -14.87 9.02 -17.11
C TRP A 68 -16.17 9.40 -16.41
N LYS A 69 -16.70 8.48 -15.61
CA LYS A 69 -17.83 8.77 -14.74
C LYS A 69 -17.37 9.56 -13.51
N VAL A 70 -18.01 10.70 -13.28
CA VAL A 70 -17.74 11.61 -12.17
C VAL A 70 -18.97 11.76 -11.29
N VAL A 71 -18.80 11.53 -9.99
CA VAL A 71 -19.80 11.89 -8.98
C VAL A 71 -19.36 13.21 -8.37
N SER A 72 -20.21 14.25 -8.44
CA SER A 72 -19.96 15.56 -7.83
C SER A 72 -20.90 15.80 -6.67
N LEU A 73 -20.35 16.18 -5.51
CA LEU A 73 -21.10 16.60 -4.33
C LEU A 73 -20.87 18.10 -4.12
N GLU A 74 -21.94 18.86 -3.92
CA GLU A 74 -21.85 20.31 -3.81
C GLU A 74 -22.85 20.90 -2.80
N ASN A 75 -22.38 21.79 -1.93
CA ASN A 75 -23.20 22.66 -1.08
C ASN A 75 -22.79 24.13 -1.28
N ASP A 76 -23.18 25.05 -0.40
CA ASP A 76 -22.83 26.48 -0.55
C ASP A 76 -21.32 26.77 -0.42
N TYR A 77 -20.55 25.88 0.21
CA TYR A 77 -19.16 26.11 0.62
C TYR A 77 -18.14 25.21 -0.07
N ILE A 78 -18.49 23.96 -0.36
CA ILE A 78 -17.59 22.94 -0.88
C ILE A 78 -18.17 22.34 -2.14
N LYS A 79 -17.29 22.11 -3.12
CA LYS A 79 -17.50 21.19 -4.23
C LYS A 79 -16.41 20.13 -4.20
N LEU A 80 -16.78 18.86 -4.26
CA LEU A 80 -15.83 17.75 -4.40
C LEU A 80 -16.28 16.75 -5.46
N THR A 81 -15.31 16.10 -6.09
CA THR A 81 -15.53 15.11 -7.14
C THR A 81 -14.94 13.75 -6.77
N LEU A 82 -15.56 12.67 -7.23
CA LEU A 82 -15.08 11.31 -7.09
C LEU A 82 -15.07 10.60 -8.44
N PHE A 83 -14.11 9.68 -8.62
CA PHE A 83 -14.04 8.77 -9.75
C PHE A 83 -14.29 7.31 -9.31
N PRO A 84 -15.55 6.81 -9.41
CA PRO A 84 -15.84 5.40 -9.12
C PRO A 84 -15.04 4.40 -9.95
N GLU A 85 -14.63 4.80 -11.16
CA GLU A 85 -13.84 3.96 -12.07
C GLU A 85 -12.34 3.93 -11.75
N ILE A 86 -11.88 4.72 -10.78
CA ILE A 86 -10.49 4.84 -10.32
C ILE A 86 -10.47 4.68 -8.79
N GLY A 87 -10.72 3.46 -8.32
CA GLY A 87 -10.69 3.12 -6.89
C GLY A 87 -11.76 3.77 -6.02
N GLY A 88 -12.71 4.52 -6.60
CA GLY A 88 -13.64 5.36 -5.83
C GLY A 88 -13.00 6.62 -5.27
N LYS A 89 -11.79 6.95 -5.72
CA LYS A 89 -10.95 8.05 -5.24
C LYS A 89 -11.70 9.38 -5.24
N ILE A 90 -11.58 10.14 -4.15
CA ILE A 90 -11.96 11.56 -4.15
C ILE A 90 -10.91 12.26 -5.00
N TRP A 91 -11.30 12.84 -6.13
CA TRP A 91 -10.34 13.38 -7.08
C TRP A 91 -9.83 14.76 -6.69
N GLY A 92 -10.69 15.59 -6.10
CA GLY A 92 -10.36 16.94 -5.68
C GLY A 92 -11.48 17.59 -4.88
N ALA A 93 -11.16 18.65 -4.15
CA ALA A 93 -12.12 19.43 -3.38
C ALA A 93 -11.75 20.92 -3.35
N THR A 94 -12.76 21.76 -3.57
CA THR A 94 -12.62 23.21 -3.72
C THR A 94 -13.48 23.95 -2.70
N ASP A 95 -12.92 24.97 -2.07
CA ASP A 95 -13.66 25.98 -1.32
C ASP A 95 -14.32 26.96 -2.29
N LYS A 96 -15.64 26.87 -2.43
CA LYS A 96 -16.43 27.73 -3.33
C LYS A 96 -16.39 29.21 -2.96
N THR A 97 -16.06 29.53 -1.71
CA THR A 97 -16.01 30.92 -1.24
C THR A 97 -14.72 31.63 -1.68
N THR A 98 -13.69 30.88 -2.06
CA THR A 98 -12.39 31.41 -2.52
C THR A 98 -12.02 30.95 -3.93
N GLY A 99 -12.65 29.87 -4.43
CA GLY A 99 -12.29 29.19 -5.67
C GLY A 99 -11.00 28.36 -5.57
N LYS A 100 -10.42 28.21 -4.37
CA LYS A 100 -9.16 27.50 -4.16
C LYS A 100 -9.39 26.03 -3.83
N GLU A 101 -8.50 25.19 -4.32
CA GLU A 101 -8.46 23.77 -4.00
C GLU A 101 -7.80 23.56 -2.64
N PHE A 102 -8.47 22.82 -1.76
CA PHE A 102 -7.88 22.39 -0.48
C PHE A 102 -7.51 20.90 -0.50
N ILE A 103 -7.97 20.15 -1.51
CA ILE A 103 -7.44 18.83 -1.87
C ILE A 103 -6.96 18.95 -3.33
N TYR A 104 -5.71 18.60 -3.59
CA TYR A 104 -5.07 18.76 -4.89
C TYR A 104 -5.84 18.01 -5.97
N ASN A 105 -6.24 18.73 -7.01
CA ASN A 105 -6.97 18.20 -8.15
C ASN A 105 -6.05 18.18 -9.38
N ASN A 106 -5.80 16.99 -9.91
CA ASN A 106 -5.02 16.84 -11.13
C ASN A 106 -5.96 16.94 -12.34
N HIS A 107 -5.71 17.88 -13.24
CA HIS A 107 -6.56 18.09 -14.42
C HIS A 107 -6.34 17.03 -15.51
N VAL A 108 -5.39 16.12 -15.31
CA VAL A 108 -5.16 14.95 -16.16
C VAL A 108 -5.18 13.65 -15.35
N VAL A 109 -5.63 12.56 -15.98
CA VAL A 109 -5.55 11.20 -15.40
C VAL A 109 -4.30 10.53 -15.93
N LYS A 110 -3.17 10.65 -15.21
CA LYS A 110 -1.87 10.17 -15.70
C LYS A 110 -1.39 8.96 -14.90
N PHE A 111 -1.58 7.76 -15.45
CA PHE A 111 -1.22 6.52 -14.75
C PHE A 111 0.28 6.23 -14.85
N ARG A 112 0.92 5.89 -13.72
CA ARG A 112 2.31 5.44 -13.63
C ARG A 112 2.45 4.20 -12.76
N ASP A 113 3.59 3.53 -12.88
CA ASP A 113 3.91 2.27 -12.19
C ASP A 113 4.34 2.53 -10.73
N ILE A 114 3.36 2.68 -9.83
CA ILE A 114 3.57 2.96 -8.40
C ILE A 114 2.74 2.02 -7.51
N ALA A 115 1.50 1.68 -7.90
CA ALA A 115 0.64 0.84 -7.07
C ALA A 115 1.04 -0.65 -7.09
N MET A 116 0.49 -1.45 -6.18
CA MET A 116 0.75 -2.90 -6.10
C MET A 116 0.58 -3.63 -7.45
N ARG A 117 -0.43 -3.23 -8.24
CA ARG A 117 -0.72 -3.78 -9.57
C ARG A 117 -0.13 -2.97 -10.72
N GLY A 118 0.67 -1.95 -10.43
CA GLY A 118 1.21 -1.01 -11.42
C GLY A 118 0.52 0.34 -11.37
N PRO A 119 -0.69 0.52 -11.94
CA PRO A 119 -1.24 1.82 -12.23
C PRO A 119 -1.64 2.60 -10.98
N TRP A 120 -1.21 3.86 -10.92
CA TRP A 120 -1.56 4.84 -9.91
C TRP A 120 -1.59 6.27 -10.48
N THR A 121 -2.32 7.18 -9.84
CA THR A 121 -2.43 8.62 -10.22
C THR A 121 -2.19 9.54 -9.02
N SER A 122 -1.60 10.71 -9.24
CA SER A 122 -1.38 11.71 -8.18
C SER A 122 -2.64 12.49 -7.82
N GLY A 123 -2.60 13.14 -6.65
CA GLY A 123 -3.67 14.03 -6.19
C GLY A 123 -4.81 13.33 -5.44
N GLY A 124 -5.84 14.08 -5.08
CA GLY A 124 -7.06 13.55 -4.47
C GLY A 124 -6.87 12.90 -3.10
N ILE A 125 -7.82 12.06 -2.69
CA ILE A 125 -7.74 11.19 -1.50
C ILE A 125 -7.95 9.74 -1.95
N GLU A 126 -6.89 8.95 -1.84
CA GLU A 126 -6.88 7.51 -2.11
C GLU A 126 -7.22 6.71 -0.84
N PHE A 127 -7.99 5.63 -1.01
CA PHE A 127 -8.38 4.72 0.07
C PHE A 127 -7.56 3.43 0.01
N ASN A 128 -6.72 3.19 1.01
CA ASN A 128 -5.82 2.03 1.04
C ASN A 128 -6.22 1.04 2.15
N PHE A 129 -6.40 -0.23 1.75
CA PHE A 129 -6.74 -1.36 2.62
C PHE A 129 -5.87 -2.57 2.25
N GLY A 130 -5.61 -3.48 3.20
CA GLY A 130 -4.99 -4.78 2.91
C GLY A 130 -3.68 -5.01 3.65
N ILE A 131 -2.57 -5.08 2.90
CA ILE A 131 -1.24 -5.42 3.45
C ILE A 131 -0.19 -4.31 3.35
N ILE A 132 -0.35 -3.36 2.41
CA ILE A 132 0.57 -2.22 2.20
C ILE A 132 -0.13 -1.13 1.35
N GLY A 133 0.53 0.03 1.18
CA GLY A 133 0.01 1.18 0.44
C GLY A 133 -0.22 0.94 -1.05
N HIS A 134 -1.03 1.83 -1.65
CA HIS A 134 -1.52 1.79 -3.02
C HIS A 134 -2.17 0.45 -3.38
N ALA A 135 -3.33 0.24 -2.76
CA ALA A 135 -4.09 -1.00 -2.78
C ALA A 135 -4.37 -1.52 -4.21
N PRO A 136 -4.63 -2.83 -4.38
CA PRO A 136 -4.95 -3.43 -5.69
C PRO A 136 -6.13 -2.76 -6.42
N THR A 137 -7.04 -2.12 -5.68
CA THR A 137 -8.23 -1.45 -6.23
C THR A 137 -8.00 0.02 -6.60
N SER A 138 -6.84 0.61 -6.29
CA SER A 138 -6.62 2.08 -6.38
C SER A 138 -6.89 2.71 -7.74
N SER A 139 -6.77 1.95 -8.83
CA SER A 139 -6.88 2.45 -10.20
C SER A 139 -7.95 1.76 -11.04
N THR A 140 -8.79 0.94 -10.42
CA THR A 140 -9.80 0.12 -11.11
C THR A 140 -11.20 0.40 -10.57
N PRO A 141 -12.28 0.09 -11.32
CA PRO A 141 -13.63 0.35 -10.86
C PRO A 141 -13.97 -0.33 -9.53
N VAL A 142 -14.76 0.38 -8.71
CA VAL A 142 -15.36 -0.11 -7.46
C VAL A 142 -16.88 0.06 -7.50
N ASP A 143 -17.59 -0.63 -6.60
CA ASP A 143 -19.04 -0.49 -6.49
C ASP A 143 -19.36 0.87 -5.88
N TYR A 144 -20.42 1.54 -6.35
CA TYR A 144 -20.81 2.83 -5.79
C TYR A 144 -22.32 3.09 -5.87
N VAL A 145 -22.83 3.90 -4.93
CA VAL A 145 -24.20 4.42 -4.94
C VAL A 145 -24.28 5.80 -4.30
N THR A 146 -25.14 6.67 -4.85
CA THR A 146 -25.37 8.03 -4.33
C THR A 146 -26.67 8.10 -3.54
N ARG A 147 -26.73 8.98 -2.54
CA ARG A 147 -27.94 9.23 -1.73
C ARG A 147 -28.12 10.70 -1.40
N GLN A 148 -29.36 11.15 -1.39
CA GLN A 148 -29.79 12.38 -0.73
C GLN A 148 -30.47 12.00 0.59
N LYS A 149 -30.03 12.58 1.70
CA LYS A 149 -30.50 12.21 3.04
C LYS A 149 -31.61 13.14 3.55
N PRO A 150 -32.46 12.69 4.49
CA PRO A 150 -33.53 13.52 5.06
C PRO A 150 -33.05 14.81 5.74
N ASP A 151 -31.82 14.83 6.26
CA ASP A 151 -31.21 16.02 6.86
C ASP A 151 -30.77 17.07 5.80
N GLY A 152 -30.83 16.71 4.52
CA GLY A 152 -30.44 17.51 3.36
C GLY A 152 -28.96 17.39 2.98
N SER A 153 -28.19 16.53 3.66
CA SER A 153 -26.84 16.12 3.22
C SER A 153 -26.91 15.17 2.03
N VAL A 154 -25.80 15.01 1.33
CA VAL A 154 -25.66 14.04 0.23
C VAL A 154 -24.45 13.14 0.46
N SER A 155 -24.54 11.90 -0.02
CA SER A 155 -23.46 10.93 0.11
C SER A 155 -23.16 10.20 -1.19
N CYS A 156 -21.90 9.84 -1.38
CA CYS A 156 -21.47 8.80 -2.30
C CYS A 156 -20.85 7.67 -1.46
N TYR A 157 -21.40 6.46 -1.56
CA TYR A 157 -20.83 5.27 -0.95
C TYR A 157 -20.01 4.55 -2.00
N VAL A 158 -18.79 4.14 -1.65
CA VAL A 158 -17.95 3.26 -2.47
C VAL A 158 -17.58 2.01 -1.69
N SER A 159 -17.49 0.86 -2.36
CA SER A 159 -17.18 -0.42 -1.69
C SER A 159 -16.47 -1.39 -2.63
N SER A 160 -15.61 -2.23 -2.04
CA SER A 160 -15.02 -3.37 -2.71
C SER A 160 -14.57 -4.43 -1.71
N TYR A 161 -14.39 -5.66 -2.20
CA TYR A 161 -13.62 -6.68 -1.50
C TYR A 161 -12.13 -6.43 -1.75
N GLU A 162 -11.33 -6.45 -0.69
CA GLU A 162 -9.88 -6.56 -0.80
C GLU A 162 -9.52 -8.06 -0.86
N LEU A 163 -9.18 -8.58 -2.04
CA LEU A 163 -9.09 -10.03 -2.26
C LEU A 163 -7.84 -10.67 -1.65
N VAL A 164 -6.78 -9.90 -1.38
CA VAL A 164 -5.56 -10.43 -0.73
C VAL A 164 -5.88 -10.80 0.72
N THR A 165 -6.67 -9.99 1.42
CA THR A 165 -7.08 -10.25 2.82
C THR A 165 -8.50 -10.81 2.94
N ARG A 166 -9.27 -10.87 1.85
CA ARG A 166 -10.69 -11.28 1.80
C ARG A 166 -11.55 -10.47 2.77
N THR A 167 -11.27 -9.19 2.88
CA THR A 167 -12.02 -8.25 3.73
C THR A 167 -12.92 -7.36 2.88
N LEU A 168 -14.02 -6.87 3.46
CA LEU A 168 -14.95 -5.97 2.79
C LEU A 168 -14.83 -4.57 3.38
N TRP A 169 -14.61 -3.56 2.56
CA TRP A 169 -14.61 -2.16 3.00
C TRP A 169 -15.72 -1.37 2.30
N THR A 170 -16.29 -0.41 3.02
CA THR A 170 -17.21 0.61 2.50
C THR A 170 -16.75 1.97 3.02
N VAL A 171 -16.66 2.96 2.14
CA VAL A 171 -16.40 4.35 2.51
C VAL A 171 -17.61 5.19 2.09
N GLU A 172 -18.23 5.85 3.05
CA GLU A 172 -19.20 6.90 2.80
C GLU A 172 -18.48 8.25 2.71
N VAL A 173 -18.58 8.92 1.57
CA VAL A 173 -18.21 10.32 1.42
C VAL A 173 -19.46 11.17 1.55
N ASN A 174 -19.62 11.84 2.70
CA ASN A 174 -20.81 12.65 3.01
C ASN A 174 -20.50 14.15 3.04
N LEU A 175 -21.35 14.94 2.39
CA LEU A 175 -21.33 16.40 2.40
C LEU A 175 -22.61 16.95 3.07
N PRO A 176 -22.52 17.49 4.30
CA PRO A 176 -23.63 18.20 4.95
C PRO A 176 -24.06 19.44 4.17
N LYS A 177 -25.33 19.84 4.27
CA LYS A 177 -25.83 21.05 3.56
C LYS A 177 -25.29 22.38 4.09
N ASP A 178 -24.98 22.45 5.39
CA ASP A 178 -24.72 23.70 6.12
C ASP A 178 -23.31 23.80 6.73
N LYS A 179 -22.40 22.90 6.33
CA LYS A 179 -21.04 22.81 6.88
C LYS A 179 -19.98 22.99 5.80
N ALA A 180 -18.85 23.56 6.17
CA ALA A 180 -17.66 23.66 5.33
C ALA A 180 -16.68 22.52 5.62
N TYR A 181 -17.18 21.29 5.72
CA TYR A 181 -16.37 20.08 5.70
C TYR A 181 -17.13 18.98 4.94
N PHE A 182 -16.40 17.99 4.43
CA PHE A 182 -16.98 16.69 4.11
C PHE A 182 -16.36 15.63 5.02
N THR A 183 -17.02 14.48 5.11
CA THR A 183 -16.53 13.36 5.92
C THR A 183 -16.29 12.12 5.07
N THR A 184 -15.34 11.29 5.52
CA THR A 184 -15.17 9.92 5.05
C THR A 184 -15.43 8.98 6.22
N THR A 185 -16.59 8.32 6.23
CA THR A 185 -16.91 7.28 7.22
C THR A 185 -16.59 5.92 6.64
N THR A 186 -15.59 5.24 7.20
CA THR A 186 -15.16 3.93 6.73
C THR A 186 -15.77 2.84 7.61
N THR A 187 -16.30 1.78 7.01
CA THR A 187 -16.61 0.51 7.68
C THR A 187 -15.79 -0.58 7.02
N TRP A 188 -14.91 -1.23 7.77
CA TRP A 188 -14.06 -2.32 7.29
C TRP A 188 -14.39 -3.59 8.08
N HIS A 189 -14.69 -4.69 7.38
CA HIS A 189 -15.13 -5.94 7.97
C HIS A 189 -14.22 -7.10 7.54
N ASN A 190 -13.66 -7.81 8.51
CA ASN A 190 -12.99 -9.08 8.27
C ASN A 190 -14.00 -10.23 8.29
N GLY A 191 -14.59 -10.51 7.12
CA GLY A 191 -15.50 -11.65 6.93
C GLY A 191 -14.81 -13.02 6.95
N SER A 192 -13.48 -13.07 6.98
CA SER A 192 -12.75 -14.33 7.01
C SER A 192 -12.78 -14.98 8.41
N SER A 193 -12.65 -16.31 8.46
CA SER A 193 -12.72 -17.07 9.71
C SER A 193 -11.45 -16.99 10.56
N ILE A 194 -10.47 -16.18 10.17
CA ILE A 194 -9.18 -16.02 10.82
C ILE A 194 -8.79 -14.56 10.77
N ASP A 195 -7.76 -14.20 11.52
CA ASP A 195 -7.23 -12.85 11.48
C ASP A 195 -6.61 -12.50 10.10
N GLN A 196 -6.45 -11.23 9.78
CA GLN A 196 -5.84 -10.77 8.52
C GLN A 196 -4.87 -9.61 8.80
N PRO A 197 -3.87 -9.32 7.94
CA PRO A 197 -3.10 -8.09 8.07
C PRO A 197 -4.00 -6.85 8.21
N TYR A 198 -3.67 -5.97 9.16
CA TYR A 198 -4.47 -4.77 9.48
C TYR A 198 -3.84 -3.48 8.93
N TYR A 199 -3.73 -3.34 7.61
CA TYR A 199 -3.24 -2.10 7.01
C TYR A 199 -4.39 -1.23 6.49
N GLN A 200 -4.53 -0.01 7.03
CA GLN A 200 -5.45 1.01 6.52
C GLN A 200 -4.85 2.42 6.60
N TRP A 201 -4.83 3.10 5.44
CA TRP A 201 -4.37 4.48 5.28
C TRP A 201 -5.25 5.26 4.30
N MET A 202 -5.50 6.55 4.56
CA MET A 202 -6.00 7.49 3.55
C MET A 202 -4.84 8.36 3.10
N ASN A 203 -4.59 8.43 1.80
CA ASN A 203 -3.49 9.23 1.25
C ASN A 203 -4.08 10.44 0.53
N ALA A 204 -3.91 11.63 1.09
CA ALA A 204 -4.41 12.87 0.51
C ALA A 204 -3.28 13.69 -0.13
N GLY A 205 -3.48 14.13 -1.37
CA GLY A 205 -2.58 15.01 -2.09
C GLY A 205 -2.89 16.49 -1.87
N TYR A 206 -1.86 17.31 -1.70
CA TYR A 206 -1.94 18.75 -1.54
C TYR A 206 -0.90 19.44 -2.43
N ALA A 207 -1.16 20.66 -2.89
CA ALA A 207 -0.19 21.42 -3.68
C ALA A 207 1.07 21.72 -2.85
N ALA A 208 2.25 21.51 -3.44
CA ALA A 208 3.52 21.82 -2.77
C ALA A 208 3.83 23.32 -2.76
N ALA A 209 3.49 24.01 -3.86
CA ALA A 209 3.72 25.45 -4.03
C ALA A 209 2.86 26.31 -3.09
N GLY A 210 3.25 27.58 -2.89
CA GLY A 210 2.52 28.54 -2.06
C GLY A 210 3.06 28.72 -0.65
N ASN A 211 4.35 28.43 -0.44
CA ASN A 211 5.03 28.46 0.87
C ASN A 211 4.28 27.60 1.91
N ALA A 212 4.15 26.30 1.59
CA ALA A 212 3.40 25.34 2.39
C ALA A 212 4.11 25.04 3.73
N GLN A 213 3.36 25.21 4.82
CA GLN A 213 3.71 24.75 6.15
C GLN A 213 2.89 23.52 6.52
N PHE A 214 3.54 22.47 6.98
CA PHE A 214 2.91 21.30 7.57
C PHE A 214 2.43 21.62 8.99
N CYS A 215 1.12 21.80 9.15
CA CYS A 215 0.49 21.94 10.46
C CYS A 215 0.31 20.55 11.10
N TYR A 216 1.44 19.95 11.51
CA TYR A 216 1.52 18.60 12.08
C TYR A 216 2.08 18.64 13.51
N PRO A 217 1.25 18.65 14.57
CA PRO A 217 1.75 18.63 15.94
C PRO A 217 2.46 17.32 16.30
N GLY A 218 3.76 17.38 16.57
CA GLY A 218 4.57 16.25 17.02
C GLY A 218 5.80 16.68 17.79
N THR A 219 6.54 15.70 18.34
CA THR A 219 7.88 15.93 18.94
C THR A 219 8.98 15.13 18.23
N ASN A 220 8.58 14.10 17.48
CA ASN A 220 9.48 13.23 16.74
C ASN A 220 8.78 12.78 15.46
N TYR A 221 9.55 12.23 14.53
CA TYR A 221 9.03 11.37 13.48
C TYR A 221 9.73 10.02 13.50
N ILE A 222 9.06 9.01 12.96
CA ILE A 222 9.68 7.73 12.60
C ILE A 222 9.69 7.56 11.08
N GLY A 223 10.77 7.02 10.53
CA GLY A 223 10.79 6.63 9.12
C GLY A 223 10.23 5.22 8.90
N HIS A 224 10.34 4.71 7.67
CA HIS A 224 9.71 3.43 7.30
C HIS A 224 10.21 2.26 8.16
N GLY A 225 11.51 2.24 8.49
CA GLY A 225 12.10 1.21 9.35
C GLY A 225 11.83 1.40 10.84
N GLY A 226 11.06 2.42 11.24
CA GLY A 226 10.80 2.77 12.63
C GLY A 226 11.93 3.57 13.30
N GLU A 227 12.89 4.07 12.52
CA GLU A 227 13.99 4.90 12.98
C GLU A 227 13.51 6.24 13.55
N LEU A 228 13.93 6.58 14.76
CA LEU A 228 13.43 7.74 15.50
C LEU A 228 14.28 8.99 15.24
N HIS A 229 13.61 10.09 14.91
CA HIS A 229 14.22 11.39 14.61
C HIS A 229 13.50 12.56 15.29
N SER A 230 14.14 13.71 15.39
CA SER A 230 13.54 14.92 15.96
C SER A 230 12.57 15.61 15.00
N PHE A 231 11.48 16.19 15.52
CA PHE A 231 10.50 16.96 14.74
C PHE A 231 9.92 18.10 15.59
N PRO A 232 9.67 19.31 15.06
CA PRO A 232 9.83 19.75 13.67
C PRO A 232 11.25 20.22 13.31
N LEU A 233 12.13 20.37 14.31
CA LEU A 233 13.54 20.67 14.07
C LEU A 233 14.29 19.34 13.97
N ASP A 234 15.01 19.16 12.87
CA ASP A 234 15.89 18.00 12.71
C ASP A 234 17.21 18.17 13.46
N GLU A 235 18.09 17.17 13.37
CA GLU A 235 19.38 17.15 14.06
C GLU A 235 20.36 18.23 13.57
N GLN A 236 20.08 18.89 12.44
CA GLN A 236 20.85 20.01 11.91
C GLN A 236 20.20 21.38 12.23
N GLY A 237 19.08 21.39 12.96
CA GLY A 237 18.34 22.60 13.32
C GLY A 237 17.49 23.17 12.18
N ARG A 238 17.25 22.40 11.10
CA ARG A 238 16.34 22.79 10.03
C ARG A 238 14.91 22.52 10.47
N ASP A 239 14.03 23.48 10.21
CA ASP A 239 12.62 23.35 10.47
C ASP A 239 11.92 22.62 9.32
N ILE A 240 11.91 21.29 9.39
CA ILE A 240 11.34 20.41 8.35
C ILE A 240 9.80 20.41 8.33
N SER A 241 9.16 21.24 9.17
CA SER A 241 7.72 21.55 9.06
C SER A 241 7.38 22.46 7.88
N TRP A 242 8.36 22.93 7.12
CA TRP A 242 8.15 23.73 5.90
C TRP A 242 8.62 22.97 4.67
N TYR A 243 7.80 22.90 3.63
CA TYR A 243 8.16 22.21 2.38
C TYR A 243 9.51 22.69 1.82
N GLU A 244 9.70 24.00 1.69
CA GLU A 244 10.92 24.61 1.13
C GLU A 244 12.19 24.35 1.96
N LYS A 245 12.05 23.96 3.23
CA LYS A 245 13.19 23.63 4.11
C LYS A 245 13.58 22.15 4.03
N ASN A 246 12.88 21.36 3.21
CA ASN A 246 13.22 19.96 2.92
C ASN A 246 14.11 19.80 1.67
N ASP A 247 14.78 20.87 1.24
CA ASP A 247 15.69 20.91 0.08
C ASP A 247 17.04 20.20 0.37
N PHE A 248 16.99 18.90 0.68
CA PHE A 248 18.15 18.06 0.93
C PHE A 248 17.80 16.57 0.82
N GLY A 249 18.79 15.73 0.51
CA GLY A 249 18.61 14.27 0.50
C GLY A 249 17.62 13.78 -0.58
N ASN A 250 17.16 12.55 -0.41
CA ASN A 250 16.12 11.93 -1.24
C ASN A 250 14.70 12.29 -0.76
N SER A 251 13.68 11.68 -1.36
CA SER A 251 12.28 11.75 -0.91
C SER A 251 12.13 11.48 0.59
N LYS A 252 11.14 12.13 1.23
CA LYS A 252 10.91 12.04 2.68
C LYS A 252 9.65 11.25 2.99
N SER A 253 9.70 10.60 4.14
CA SER A 253 8.60 9.86 4.72
C SER A 253 8.68 10.02 6.25
N TYR A 254 7.92 10.98 6.77
CA TYR A 254 7.92 11.33 8.19
C TYR A 254 6.62 10.88 8.84
N HIS A 255 6.66 9.83 9.65
CA HIS A 255 5.51 9.42 10.47
C HIS A 255 5.58 10.15 11.82
N ILE A 256 4.78 11.19 11.97
CA ILE A 256 4.84 12.13 13.10
C ILE A 256 4.25 11.49 14.36
N VAL A 257 5.00 11.57 15.47
CA VAL A 257 4.61 10.99 16.77
C VAL A 257 4.95 11.92 17.94
N GLY A 258 4.46 11.55 19.12
CA GLY A 258 4.89 12.12 20.40
C GLY A 258 4.00 13.24 20.96
N LYS A 259 2.85 13.50 20.34
CA LYS A 259 1.77 14.28 20.94
C LYS A 259 0.42 13.54 20.84
N TYR A 260 -0.46 13.75 21.82
CA TYR A 260 -1.87 13.41 21.74
C TYR A 260 -2.57 14.43 20.84
N ASN A 261 -2.73 14.08 19.56
CA ASN A 261 -3.08 15.00 18.49
C ASN A 261 -4.03 14.36 17.46
N ASP A 262 -5.13 15.04 17.18
CA ASP A 262 -6.31 14.60 16.44
C ASP A 262 -6.49 15.35 15.10
N PHE A 263 -5.50 16.13 14.67
CA PHE A 263 -5.57 16.89 13.42
C PHE A 263 -4.21 17.04 12.74
N TYR A 264 -4.24 17.24 11.43
CA TYR A 264 -3.08 17.71 10.69
C TYR A 264 -3.50 18.53 9.48
N GLY A 265 -2.54 19.14 8.78
CA GLY A 265 -2.82 19.72 7.48
C GLY A 265 -1.68 20.50 6.85
N ALA A 266 -2.01 21.23 5.79
CA ALA A 266 -1.12 22.15 5.10
C ALA A 266 -1.69 23.57 5.18
N TYR A 267 -0.82 24.55 5.40
CA TYR A 267 -1.16 25.96 5.36
C TYR A 267 -0.26 26.69 4.36
N TRP A 268 -0.85 27.29 3.33
CA TRP A 268 -0.17 28.05 2.30
C TRP A 268 -0.16 29.52 2.66
N HIS A 269 0.99 29.98 3.13
CA HIS A 269 1.14 31.34 3.65
C HIS A 269 1.00 32.42 2.57
N GLU A 270 1.36 32.12 1.31
CA GLU A 270 1.15 33.05 0.19
C GLU A 270 -0.34 33.29 -0.10
N TYR A 271 -1.18 32.33 0.24
CA TYR A 271 -2.60 32.35 -0.11
C TYR A 271 -3.51 32.65 1.08
N ASP A 272 -2.96 32.77 2.31
CA ASP A 272 -3.69 32.90 3.58
C ASP A 272 -4.81 31.84 3.68
N PHE A 273 -4.49 30.61 3.26
CA PHE A 273 -5.41 29.50 3.04
C PHE A 273 -4.76 28.18 3.46
N GLY A 274 -5.56 27.19 3.83
CA GLY A 274 -5.07 25.88 4.22
C GLY A 274 -6.10 24.78 4.05
N SER A 275 -5.64 23.56 4.30
CA SER A 275 -6.44 22.35 4.29
C SER A 275 -6.14 21.54 5.53
N ILE A 276 -7.19 21.04 6.19
CA ILE A 276 -7.08 20.34 7.45
C ILE A 276 -7.82 19.01 7.38
N HIS A 277 -7.16 18.01 7.93
CA HIS A 277 -7.73 16.73 8.33
C HIS A 277 -7.94 16.72 9.84
N HIS A 278 -9.04 16.13 10.28
CA HIS A 278 -9.31 15.83 11.68
C HIS A 278 -9.98 14.47 11.83
N ALA A 279 -9.56 13.69 12.83
CA ALA A 279 -10.22 12.47 13.28
C ALA A 279 -9.95 12.29 14.78
N ASP A 280 -10.83 11.57 15.48
CA ASP A 280 -10.58 11.30 16.90
C ASP A 280 -9.28 10.49 17.06
N TYR A 281 -8.53 10.74 18.15
CA TYR A 281 -7.17 10.21 18.29
C TYR A 281 -7.09 8.68 18.22
N ASP A 282 -8.06 7.98 18.82
CA ASP A 282 -8.16 6.52 18.79
C ASP A 282 -8.63 5.96 17.44
N GLU A 283 -9.25 6.80 16.61
CA GLU A 283 -9.66 6.46 15.25
C GLU A 283 -8.50 6.53 14.26
N LYS A 284 -7.53 7.44 14.42
CA LYS A 284 -6.37 7.57 13.53
C LYS A 284 -5.09 7.94 14.28
N LEU A 285 -4.29 6.92 14.58
CA LEU A 285 -2.99 7.07 15.24
C LEU A 285 -1.89 7.54 14.29
N GLY A 286 -1.95 7.08 13.04
CA GLY A 286 -0.94 7.28 12.01
C GLY A 286 -1.06 8.61 11.32
N MET A 287 0.07 9.27 11.14
CA MET A 287 0.14 10.64 10.66
C MET A 287 1.44 10.75 9.85
N LYS A 288 1.35 10.75 8.51
CA LYS A 288 2.54 10.67 7.63
C LYS A 288 2.61 11.84 6.68
N ILE A 289 3.80 12.43 6.56
CA ILE A 289 4.16 13.38 5.52
C ILE A 289 5.04 12.64 4.50
N PHE A 290 4.64 12.64 3.24
CA PHE A 290 5.48 12.20 2.14
C PHE A 290 5.68 13.34 1.13
N LEU A 291 6.93 13.49 0.68
CA LEU A 291 7.30 14.44 -0.37
C LEU A 291 8.43 13.87 -1.21
N TRP A 292 8.39 14.12 -2.51
CA TRP A 292 9.50 13.83 -3.42
C TRP A 292 10.73 14.65 -3.05
N GLY A 293 11.93 14.14 -3.31
CA GLY A 293 13.15 14.94 -3.16
C GLY A 293 13.07 16.21 -4.02
N LEU A 294 13.48 17.36 -3.46
CA LEU A 294 13.35 18.66 -4.15
C LEU A 294 14.39 18.86 -5.27
N SER A 295 15.42 18.01 -5.32
CA SER A 295 16.30 17.92 -6.49
C SER A 295 15.56 17.34 -7.70
N ARG A 296 16.21 17.32 -8.88
CA ARG A 296 15.57 16.80 -10.09
C ARG A 296 15.24 15.31 -9.98
N GLU A 297 15.93 14.55 -9.12
CA GLU A 297 15.61 13.14 -8.79
C GLU A 297 14.14 12.94 -8.39
N GLY A 298 13.60 13.81 -7.53
CA GLY A 298 12.17 13.79 -7.19
C GLY A 298 11.34 14.68 -8.11
N GLY A 299 11.90 15.80 -8.57
CA GLY A 299 11.22 16.74 -9.47
C GLY A 299 10.75 16.12 -10.80
N ILE A 300 11.37 15.06 -11.30
CA ILE A 300 10.91 14.34 -12.50
C ILE A 300 9.49 13.79 -12.37
N TRP A 301 9.03 13.51 -11.13
CA TRP A 301 7.69 12.97 -10.88
C TRP A 301 6.58 13.96 -11.18
N GLU A 302 6.86 15.26 -11.14
CA GLU A 302 5.93 16.29 -11.61
C GLU A 302 5.56 16.04 -13.08
N ASP A 303 6.56 15.87 -13.95
CA ASP A 303 6.35 15.62 -15.39
C ASP A 303 5.74 14.24 -15.67
N LEU A 304 6.01 13.28 -14.78
CA LEU A 304 5.47 11.92 -14.93
C LEU A 304 4.02 11.82 -14.49
N LEU A 305 3.55 12.67 -13.56
CA LEU A 305 2.24 12.51 -12.92
C LEU A 305 1.25 13.63 -13.22
N THR A 306 1.69 14.79 -13.69
CA THR A 306 0.80 15.84 -14.20
C THR A 306 1.35 16.45 -15.49
N ASP A 307 0.57 17.33 -16.11
CA ASP A 307 1.00 18.15 -17.24
C ASP A 307 1.18 19.62 -16.84
N THR A 308 0.38 20.14 -15.90
CA THR A 308 0.33 21.59 -15.58
C THR A 308 0.08 21.94 -14.12
N ASP A 309 -0.26 20.99 -13.25
CA ASP A 309 -0.75 21.30 -11.89
C ASP A 309 0.36 21.43 -10.84
N GLY A 310 1.61 21.21 -11.25
CA GLY A 310 2.79 21.34 -10.40
C GLY A 310 3.06 20.13 -9.50
N GLN A 311 4.05 20.26 -8.62
CA GLN A 311 4.39 19.23 -7.65
C GLN A 311 3.37 19.17 -6.51
N TYR A 312 3.19 17.97 -5.95
CA TYR A 312 2.31 17.71 -4.82
C TYR A 312 3.09 17.14 -3.62
N ILE A 313 2.47 17.24 -2.45
CA ILE A 313 2.85 16.60 -1.18
C ILE A 313 1.72 15.65 -0.77
N GLU A 314 2.05 14.58 -0.05
CA GLU A 314 1.03 13.69 0.53
C GLU A 314 1.01 13.81 2.04
N LEU A 315 -0.18 14.08 2.59
CA LEU A 315 -0.43 13.99 4.02
C LEU A 315 -1.42 12.85 4.26
N GLN A 316 -1.03 11.86 5.04
CA GLN A 316 -1.75 10.60 5.15
C GLN A 316 -2.19 10.32 6.59
N SER A 317 -3.36 9.69 6.73
CA SER A 317 -3.94 9.26 8.01
C SER A 317 -4.00 7.74 8.10
N GLY A 318 -3.44 7.15 9.15
CA GLY A 318 -3.32 5.70 9.32
C GLY A 318 -3.98 5.17 10.60
N ARG A 319 -4.42 3.91 10.58
CA ARG A 319 -4.84 3.21 11.82
C ARG A 319 -3.65 2.81 12.71
N MET A 320 -2.44 2.79 12.16
CA MET A 320 -1.18 2.45 12.84
C MET A 320 -0.19 3.62 12.78
N TYR A 321 0.75 3.69 13.73
CA TYR A 321 1.80 4.72 13.72
C TYR A 321 2.74 4.62 12.51
N ASN A 322 2.99 3.41 11.99
CA ASN A 322 3.90 3.17 10.87
C ASN A 322 3.24 2.28 9.81
N GLN A 323 3.89 2.16 8.65
CA GLN A 323 3.54 1.28 7.55
C GLN A 323 4.38 -0.02 7.57
N PRO A 324 3.91 -1.11 6.95
CA PRO A 324 4.63 -2.38 6.83
C PRO A 324 6.04 -2.29 6.25
N ALA A 325 7.02 -2.63 7.09
CA ALA A 325 8.44 -2.77 6.79
C ALA A 325 9.04 -3.78 7.77
N SER A 326 9.97 -4.63 7.29
CA SER A 326 10.65 -5.65 8.09
C SER A 326 11.45 -5.02 9.23
N ASN A 327 12.15 -3.91 8.95
CA ASN A 327 12.94 -3.21 9.96
C ASN A 327 12.06 -2.61 11.07
N SER A 328 10.83 -2.19 10.75
CA SER A 328 9.89 -1.66 11.75
C SER A 328 9.51 -2.71 12.80
N SER A 329 9.50 -4.00 12.43
CA SER A 329 9.24 -5.11 13.36
C SER A 329 10.26 -5.20 14.50
N PHE A 330 11.48 -4.68 14.28
CA PHE A 330 12.54 -4.61 15.28
C PHE A 330 12.46 -3.37 16.19
N THR A 331 11.40 -2.57 16.04
CA THR A 331 11.12 -1.40 16.87
C THR A 331 9.85 -1.62 17.70
N PRO A 332 9.44 -0.68 18.57
CA PRO A 332 8.13 -0.73 19.20
C PRO A 332 6.94 -0.61 18.21
N TYR A 333 7.19 -0.15 16.98
CA TYR A 333 6.17 0.10 15.96
C TYR A 333 5.91 -1.15 15.09
N LYS A 334 5.45 -2.22 15.75
CA LYS A 334 5.10 -3.50 15.14
C LYS A 334 3.74 -3.45 14.42
N HIS A 335 3.51 -4.40 13.52
CA HIS A 335 2.24 -4.57 12.81
C HIS A 335 1.31 -5.48 13.61
N THR A 336 0.00 -5.26 13.50
CA THR A 336 -1.06 -6.02 14.18
C THR A 336 -1.97 -6.72 13.17
N ALA A 337 -2.74 -7.69 13.64
CA ALA A 337 -3.75 -8.39 12.87
C ALA A 337 -5.16 -7.83 13.11
N PHE A 338 -6.02 -8.00 12.12
CA PHE A 338 -7.43 -7.69 12.10
C PHE A 338 -8.20 -8.94 12.51
N GLY A 339 -8.76 -8.96 13.73
CA GLY A 339 -9.39 -10.17 14.29
C GLY A 339 -10.51 -10.76 13.42
N PRO A 340 -10.77 -12.08 13.53
CA PRO A 340 -11.82 -12.75 12.77
C PRO A 340 -13.20 -12.17 13.09
N GLN A 341 -14.01 -11.93 12.06
CA GLN A 341 -15.36 -11.35 12.19
C GLN A 341 -15.38 -9.97 12.89
N GLY A 342 -14.21 -9.32 12.94
CA GLY A 342 -14.07 -7.95 13.41
C GLY A 342 -14.66 -6.96 12.40
N THR A 343 -15.25 -5.88 12.91
CA THR A 343 -15.69 -4.75 12.11
C THR A 343 -15.28 -3.48 12.80
N ASP A 344 -14.49 -2.67 12.11
CA ASP A 344 -14.10 -1.35 12.59
C ASP A 344 -14.85 -0.29 11.78
N ARG A 345 -15.23 0.79 12.47
CA ARG A 345 -15.86 1.97 11.87
C ARG A 345 -15.31 3.24 12.49
N TRP A 346 -14.96 4.21 11.65
CA TRP A 346 -14.40 5.50 12.06
C TRP A 346 -14.77 6.60 11.06
N THR A 347 -14.64 7.87 11.47
CA THR A 347 -15.02 9.02 10.65
C THR A 347 -13.93 10.09 10.63
N GLU A 348 -13.54 10.51 9.44
CA GLU A 348 -12.56 11.57 9.23
C GLU A 348 -13.23 12.80 8.61
N TYR A 349 -12.70 13.98 8.95
CA TYR A 349 -13.19 15.29 8.50
C TYR A 349 -12.13 15.98 7.67
N TRP A 350 -12.55 16.52 6.52
CA TRP A 350 -11.68 17.20 5.57
C TRP A 350 -12.26 18.58 5.24
N PHE A 351 -11.46 19.64 5.44
CA PHE A 351 -11.98 21.00 5.28
C PHE A 351 -10.93 22.06 4.94
N PRO A 352 -11.35 23.13 4.24
CA PRO A 352 -10.52 24.31 4.03
C PRO A 352 -10.47 25.17 5.30
N VAL A 353 -9.40 25.95 5.43
CA VAL A 353 -9.29 27.04 6.41
C VAL A 353 -8.80 28.30 5.70
N LYS A 354 -9.29 29.47 6.11
CA LYS A 354 -8.86 30.73 5.48
C LYS A 354 -8.76 31.89 6.45
N GLY A 355 -7.82 32.80 6.18
CA GLY A 355 -7.68 34.08 6.87
C GLY A 355 -7.05 34.02 8.27
N ILE A 356 -6.47 32.88 8.66
CA ILE A 356 -6.00 32.62 10.04
C ILE A 356 -4.48 32.61 10.22
N LYS A 357 -3.71 32.79 9.14
CA LYS A 357 -2.24 32.93 9.16
C LYS A 357 -1.45 31.75 9.76
N GLY A 358 -1.98 30.54 9.66
CA GLY A 358 -1.42 29.31 10.24
C GLY A 358 -2.48 28.54 11.03
N VAL A 359 -2.09 27.42 11.64
CA VAL A 359 -2.99 26.61 12.47
C VAL A 359 -2.29 26.14 13.73
N SER A 360 -2.89 26.44 14.88
CA SER A 360 -2.43 26.00 16.20
C SER A 360 -3.19 24.78 16.72
N LYS A 361 -4.49 24.70 16.42
CA LYS A 361 -5.39 23.57 16.76
C LYS A 361 -6.56 23.53 15.80
N ALA A 362 -7.07 22.34 15.48
CA ALA A 362 -8.31 22.18 14.74
C ALA A 362 -9.26 21.18 15.42
N SER A 363 -10.52 21.22 14.99
CA SER A 363 -11.61 20.39 15.51
C SER A 363 -12.73 20.31 14.44
N ARG A 364 -13.79 19.57 14.75
CA ARG A 364 -15.01 19.49 13.93
C ARG A 364 -15.76 20.83 13.76
N VAL A 365 -15.48 21.83 14.60
CA VAL A 365 -16.18 23.14 14.55
C VAL A 365 -15.37 24.24 13.86
N GLY A 366 -14.07 24.06 13.67
CA GLY A 366 -13.17 25.10 13.16
C GLY A 366 -11.70 24.86 13.46
N ALA A 367 -10.87 25.73 12.90
CA ALA A 367 -9.45 25.83 13.17
C ALA A 367 -9.11 27.15 13.86
N LEU A 368 -8.26 27.08 14.88
CA LEU A 368 -7.76 28.20 15.65
C LEU A 368 -6.28 28.39 15.37
N ASN A 369 -5.86 29.65 15.20
CA ASN A 369 -4.47 30.04 15.26
C ASN A 369 -4.26 31.06 16.38
N VAL A 370 -3.18 30.88 17.14
CA VAL A 370 -2.80 31.73 18.26
C VAL A 370 -1.38 32.21 18.02
N LEU A 371 -1.21 33.53 17.89
CA LEU A 371 0.08 34.14 17.58
C LEU A 371 0.47 35.15 18.66
N ARG A 372 1.73 35.17 19.05
CA ARG A 372 2.32 36.19 19.92
C ARG A 372 3.23 37.07 19.07
N GLU A 373 2.71 38.19 18.57
CA GLU A 373 3.42 39.08 17.65
C GLU A 373 2.99 40.54 17.84
N ASP A 374 3.87 41.47 17.50
CA ASP A 374 3.65 42.93 17.58
C ASP A 374 3.19 43.45 18.96
N GLY A 375 3.53 42.74 20.04
CA GLY A 375 3.08 43.09 21.40
C GLY A 375 1.67 42.62 21.75
N PHE A 376 1.05 41.76 20.93
CA PHE A 376 -0.28 41.19 21.15
C PHE A 376 -0.29 39.64 21.12
N LEU A 377 -1.21 39.05 21.87
CA LEU A 377 -1.74 37.70 21.64
C LEU A 377 -2.90 37.82 20.65
N LYS A 378 -2.67 37.44 19.40
CA LYS A 378 -3.68 37.48 18.33
C LYS A 378 -4.35 36.12 18.21
N LEU A 379 -5.67 36.13 18.15
CA LEU A 379 -6.52 34.95 18.03
C LEU A 379 -7.25 35.02 16.68
N TYR A 380 -7.14 33.96 15.89
CA TYR A 380 -7.82 33.84 14.61
C TYR A 380 -8.58 32.51 14.56
N PHE A 381 -9.86 32.54 14.25
CA PHE A 381 -10.69 31.33 14.19
C PHE A 381 -11.42 31.25 12.85
N SER A 382 -11.25 30.11 12.16
CA SER A 382 -11.95 29.77 10.91
C SER A 382 -13.05 28.76 11.22
N PRO A 383 -14.33 29.18 11.32
CA PRO A 383 -15.45 28.31 11.65
C PRO A 383 -15.92 27.45 10.46
N LEU A 384 -16.27 26.19 10.71
CA LEU A 384 -16.83 25.28 9.68
C LEU A 384 -18.36 25.24 9.67
N GLN A 385 -18.98 25.93 10.63
CA GLN A 385 -20.42 25.99 10.79
C GLN A 385 -20.79 27.32 11.47
N LYS A 386 -22.06 27.71 11.37
CA LYS A 386 -22.55 28.86 12.12
C LYS A 386 -22.43 28.55 13.61
N LEU A 387 -21.73 29.42 14.35
CA LEU A 387 -21.47 29.25 15.77
C LEU A 387 -21.86 30.51 16.53
N SER A 388 -22.51 30.30 17.67
CA SER A 388 -22.88 31.32 18.65
C SER A 388 -22.52 30.77 20.02
N THR A 389 -21.31 31.05 20.48
CA THR A 389 -20.74 30.50 21.71
C THR A 389 -19.79 31.50 22.38
N THR A 390 -18.92 31.04 23.26
CA THR A 390 -17.88 31.86 23.90
C THR A 390 -16.49 31.29 23.61
N LEU A 391 -15.49 32.17 23.53
CA LEU A 391 -14.08 31.83 23.55
C LEU A 391 -13.50 32.25 24.90
N LYS A 392 -12.87 31.32 25.59
CA LYS A 392 -12.23 31.54 26.90
C LYS A 392 -10.72 31.48 26.76
N VAL A 393 -10.05 32.41 27.42
CA VAL A 393 -8.60 32.45 27.60
C VAL A 393 -8.31 32.12 29.06
N CYS A 394 -7.52 31.07 29.30
CA CYS A 394 -7.24 30.56 30.64
C CYS A 394 -5.73 30.46 30.90
N GLU A 395 -5.33 30.62 32.16
CA GLU A 395 -4.00 30.22 32.67
C GLU A 395 -4.18 28.93 33.46
N GLY A 396 -3.75 27.80 32.88
CA GLY A 396 -4.20 26.49 33.36
C GLY A 396 -5.74 26.41 33.33
N ASP A 397 -6.36 26.00 34.42
CA ASP A 397 -7.83 25.87 34.50
C ASP A 397 -8.54 27.14 34.99
N LYS A 398 -7.77 28.21 35.25
CA LYS A 398 -8.31 29.50 35.69
C LYS A 398 -8.67 30.35 34.48
N GLU A 399 -9.96 30.65 34.31
CA GLU A 399 -10.43 31.61 33.32
C GLU A 399 -9.88 33.01 33.63
N VAL A 400 -9.24 33.62 32.61
CA VAL A 400 -8.68 34.98 32.67
C VAL A 400 -9.57 35.95 31.89
N ARG A 401 -10.14 35.50 30.77
CA ARG A 401 -11.03 36.30 29.92
C ARG A 401 -12.00 35.41 29.17
N SER A 402 -13.20 35.93 28.90
CA SER A 402 -14.23 35.29 28.08
C SER A 402 -14.78 36.31 27.09
N VAL A 403 -14.94 35.90 25.83
CA VAL A 403 -15.38 36.75 24.72
C VAL A 403 -16.50 36.04 23.94
N PRO A 404 -17.61 36.71 23.60
CA PRO A 404 -18.61 36.14 22.70
C PRO A 404 -18.01 35.81 21.33
N LEU A 405 -18.26 34.59 20.86
CA LEU A 405 -17.86 34.10 19.54
C LEU A 405 -19.11 33.85 18.69
N ASN A 406 -19.44 34.81 17.84
CA ASN A 406 -20.52 34.72 16.87
C ASN A 406 -19.92 34.80 15.47
N CYS A 407 -20.03 33.73 14.69
CA CYS A 407 -19.41 33.66 13.36
C CYS A 407 -20.25 32.83 12.38
N GLY A 408 -20.29 33.28 11.13
CA GLY A 408 -20.83 32.52 10.00
C GLY A 408 -19.82 31.50 9.45
N VAL A 409 -20.28 30.61 8.59
CA VAL A 409 -19.43 29.55 8.00
C VAL A 409 -18.32 30.17 7.16
N LEU A 410 -17.07 29.78 7.41
CA LEU A 410 -15.86 30.32 6.78
C LEU A 410 -15.73 31.85 6.91
N GLU A 411 -16.43 32.49 7.85
CA GLU A 411 -16.22 33.90 8.18
C GLU A 411 -15.20 33.99 9.31
N THR A 412 -13.96 34.35 8.97
CA THR A 412 -12.86 34.38 9.94
C THR A 412 -13.16 35.36 11.07
N TRP A 413 -13.18 34.85 12.30
CA TRP A 413 -13.24 35.64 13.51
C TRP A 413 -11.82 35.98 13.99
N LYS A 414 -11.62 37.19 14.50
CA LYS A 414 -10.32 37.64 15.02
C LYS A 414 -10.48 38.52 16.25
N ASP A 415 -9.56 38.38 17.20
CA ASP A 415 -9.40 39.27 18.35
C ASP A 415 -7.91 39.42 18.70
N SER A 416 -7.56 40.43 19.48
CA SER A 416 -6.19 40.71 19.90
C SER A 416 -6.16 41.21 21.35
N ILE A 417 -5.27 40.63 22.15
CA ILE A 417 -5.09 40.96 23.57
C ILE A 417 -3.67 41.51 23.75
N PRO A 418 -3.46 42.70 24.33
CA PRO A 418 -2.12 43.20 24.64
C PRO A 418 -1.34 42.18 25.47
N LEU A 419 -0.06 41.92 25.15
CA LEU A 419 0.73 40.91 25.88
C LEU A 419 0.90 41.24 27.37
N SER A 420 0.79 42.51 27.75
CA SER A 420 0.76 42.95 29.16
C SER A 420 -0.44 42.40 29.95
N GLU A 421 -1.50 42.01 29.26
CA GLU A 421 -2.75 41.47 29.81
C GLU A 421 -2.93 39.98 29.46
N ALA A 422 -2.03 39.42 28.64
CA ALA A 422 -2.11 38.05 28.17
C ALA A 422 -1.49 37.06 29.16
N VAL A 423 -1.97 35.81 29.13
CA VAL A 423 -1.35 34.71 29.84
C VAL A 423 0.07 34.49 29.33
N ALA A 424 1.01 34.20 30.24
CA ALA A 424 2.41 33.94 29.90
C ALA A 424 2.56 32.76 28.93
N ALA A 425 3.60 32.81 28.09
CA ALA A 425 3.93 31.73 27.16
C ALA A 425 4.17 30.40 27.91
N GLY A 426 3.63 29.31 27.37
CA GLY A 426 3.72 27.97 27.97
C GLY A 426 2.67 27.69 29.06
N LYS A 427 1.76 28.64 29.32
CA LYS A 427 0.68 28.50 30.31
C LYS A 427 -0.73 28.76 29.76
N LEU A 428 -0.82 29.25 28.53
CA LEU A 428 -2.08 29.63 27.90
C LEU A 428 -2.89 28.40 27.51
N LYS A 429 -4.18 28.43 27.85
CA LYS A 429 -5.22 27.62 27.19
C LYS A 429 -6.23 28.54 26.51
N VAL A 430 -6.68 28.13 25.32
CA VAL A 430 -7.80 28.77 24.61
C VAL A 430 -8.88 27.72 24.37
N VAL A 431 -10.09 27.99 24.86
CA VAL A 431 -11.23 27.07 24.80
C VAL A 431 -12.35 27.72 24.01
N VAL A 432 -12.84 27.05 22.96
CA VAL A 432 -14.03 27.47 22.20
C VAL A 432 -15.22 26.65 22.67
N GLY A 433 -16.26 27.33 23.15
CA GLY A 433 -17.48 26.72 23.68
C GLY A 433 -17.26 25.85 24.91
N GLU A 434 -18.03 24.79 25.02
CA GLU A 434 -17.87 23.74 26.03
C GLU A 434 -16.91 22.67 25.47
N ASP A 435 -15.63 23.05 25.38
CA ASP A 435 -14.54 22.20 24.87
C ASP A 435 -14.70 21.71 23.42
N LEU A 436 -15.43 22.46 22.59
CA LEU A 436 -15.56 22.15 21.15
C LEU A 436 -14.20 22.23 20.42
N LEU A 437 -13.31 23.09 20.92
CA LEU A 437 -11.90 23.14 20.54
C LEU A 437 -11.09 23.62 21.74
N VAL A 438 -10.03 22.90 22.09
CA VAL A 438 -9.10 23.26 23.16
C VAL A 438 -7.68 23.32 22.64
N TYR A 439 -7.09 24.51 22.68
CA TYR A 439 -5.67 24.73 22.45
C TYR A 439 -4.95 24.92 23.79
N SER A 440 -3.78 24.30 23.96
CA SER A 440 -2.93 24.48 25.14
C SER A 440 -1.46 24.62 24.74
N GLU A 441 -0.79 25.63 25.31
CA GLU A 441 0.66 25.80 25.26
C GLU A 441 1.38 24.95 26.34
N VAL A 442 0.65 24.36 27.29
CA VAL A 442 1.23 23.61 28.42
C VAL A 442 1.69 22.22 27.93
N PRO A 443 2.99 21.90 27.97
CA PRO A 443 3.50 20.64 27.39
C PRO A 443 2.91 19.36 28.00
N SER A 444 2.58 19.38 29.30
CA SER A 444 2.00 18.22 29.99
C SER A 444 0.58 17.86 29.52
N ASP A 445 -0.08 18.76 28.80
CA ASP A 445 -1.45 18.54 28.33
C ASP A 445 -1.49 17.68 27.06
N ASN A 446 -0.39 17.63 26.28
CA ASN A 446 -0.39 16.95 24.99
C ASN A 446 0.85 16.13 24.67
N ILE A 447 2.02 16.33 25.31
CA ILE A 447 3.20 15.49 25.03
C ILE A 447 3.05 14.13 25.71
N ILE A 448 3.14 13.06 24.91
CA ILE A 448 3.03 11.70 25.41
C ILE A 448 4.41 11.10 25.76
N ASN A 449 4.46 10.33 26.84
CA ASN A 449 5.69 9.67 27.34
C ASN A 449 5.72 8.16 27.03
N ARG A 450 5.15 7.74 25.89
CA ARG A 450 5.22 6.34 25.44
C ARG A 450 6.65 5.95 25.03
N PRO A 451 7.08 4.70 25.25
CA PRO A 451 8.35 4.21 24.71
C PRO A 451 8.42 4.35 23.19
N LYS A 452 9.54 4.89 22.69
CA LYS A 452 9.79 5.10 21.25
C LYS A 452 10.90 4.20 20.70
N GLN A 453 11.61 3.49 21.58
CA GLN A 453 12.71 2.59 21.24
C GLN A 453 12.58 1.28 22.03
N LEU A 454 13.12 0.21 21.44
CA LEU A 454 13.22 -1.11 22.09
C LEU A 454 14.36 -1.08 23.14
N PRO A 455 14.28 -1.87 24.23
CA PRO A 455 15.43 -2.10 25.09
C PRO A 455 16.64 -2.62 24.30
N ALA A 456 17.83 -2.05 24.55
CA ALA A 456 19.05 -2.36 23.81
C ALA A 456 19.56 -3.80 24.02
N ASP A 457 19.09 -4.46 25.09
CA ASP A 457 19.45 -5.83 25.49
C ASP A 457 18.36 -6.86 25.17
N PHE A 458 17.35 -6.51 24.36
CA PHE A 458 16.35 -7.47 23.91
C PHE A 458 16.96 -8.55 23.00
N ASP A 459 16.83 -9.82 23.39
CA ASP A 459 17.35 -10.96 22.62
C ASP A 459 16.35 -11.46 21.57
N TRP A 460 16.60 -11.11 20.31
CA TRP A 460 15.84 -11.58 19.15
C TRP A 460 15.95 -13.08 18.87
N ASN A 461 16.94 -13.77 19.47
CA ASN A 461 17.11 -15.22 19.36
C ASN A 461 16.52 -15.98 20.57
N SER A 462 15.88 -15.29 21.50
CA SER A 462 15.10 -15.93 22.57
C SER A 462 13.86 -16.62 22.01
N VAL A 463 13.20 -17.49 22.80
CA VAL A 463 11.92 -18.12 22.41
C VAL A 463 10.92 -17.03 22.00
N TYR A 464 10.73 -16.00 22.84
CA TYR A 464 9.83 -14.90 22.55
C TYR A 464 10.27 -14.04 21.35
N GLY A 465 11.58 -13.78 21.21
CA GLY A 465 12.12 -13.00 20.08
C GLY A 465 11.91 -13.68 18.72
N LEU A 466 12.07 -15.01 18.64
CA LEU A 466 11.79 -15.79 17.43
C LEU A 466 10.29 -15.86 17.14
N TYR A 467 9.47 -16.08 18.16
CA TYR A 467 8.02 -16.00 18.04
C TYR A 467 7.56 -14.65 17.49
N THR A 468 8.05 -13.54 18.07
CA THR A 468 7.72 -12.19 17.59
C THR A 468 8.12 -12.00 16.13
N GLN A 469 9.27 -12.49 15.69
CA GLN A 469 9.62 -12.44 14.26
C GLN A 469 8.62 -13.23 13.40
N GLY A 470 8.22 -14.43 13.85
CA GLY A 470 7.20 -15.25 13.18
C GLY A 470 5.85 -14.53 13.03
N GLU A 471 5.33 -13.99 14.13
CA GLU A 471 4.10 -13.19 14.18
C GLU A 471 4.17 -11.99 13.21
N GLN A 472 5.29 -11.24 13.23
CA GLN A 472 5.45 -10.05 12.41
C GLN A 472 5.54 -10.35 10.91
N TRP A 473 6.07 -11.53 10.53
CA TRP A 473 6.01 -12.01 9.14
C TRP A 473 4.60 -12.46 8.75
N MET A 474 3.82 -13.06 9.66
CA MET A 474 2.41 -13.37 9.41
C MET A 474 1.60 -12.09 9.17
N ASN A 475 1.80 -11.05 9.99
CA ASN A 475 1.10 -9.76 9.87
C ASN A 475 1.46 -8.99 8.59
N GLN A 476 2.51 -9.43 7.86
CA GLN A 476 2.91 -8.93 6.56
C GLN A 476 2.63 -9.92 5.41
N LYS A 477 1.94 -11.03 5.71
CA LYS A 477 1.57 -12.11 4.79
C LYS A 477 2.76 -12.81 4.11
N VAL A 478 3.94 -12.79 4.73
CA VAL A 478 5.14 -13.53 4.29
C VAL A 478 5.22 -14.84 5.08
N LEU A 479 4.37 -15.79 4.69
CA LEU A 479 4.04 -16.96 5.51
C LEU A 479 5.17 -18.01 5.59
N ASP A 480 6.03 -18.10 4.58
CA ASP A 480 7.19 -18.99 4.58
C ASP A 480 8.25 -18.58 5.63
N LYS A 481 8.53 -17.27 5.72
CA LYS A 481 9.37 -16.72 6.79
C LYS A 481 8.70 -16.88 8.15
N ALA A 482 7.39 -16.64 8.25
CA ALA A 482 6.66 -16.84 9.49
C ALA A 482 6.80 -18.27 10.03
N GLU A 483 6.56 -19.29 9.18
CA GLU A 483 6.73 -20.69 9.56
C GLU A 483 8.16 -20.99 10.04
N THR A 484 9.17 -20.45 9.34
CA THR A 484 10.59 -20.63 9.71
C THR A 484 10.88 -20.14 11.14
N PHE A 485 10.45 -18.92 11.48
CA PHE A 485 10.71 -18.34 12.80
C PHE A 485 9.85 -18.96 13.91
N LEU A 486 8.60 -19.33 13.61
CA LEU A 486 7.74 -20.04 14.57
C LEU A 486 8.29 -21.42 14.91
N LEU A 487 8.78 -22.18 13.91
CA LEU A 487 9.45 -23.46 14.15
C LEU A 487 10.75 -23.27 14.96
N ALA A 488 11.57 -22.27 14.64
CA ALA A 488 12.77 -21.97 15.42
C ALA A 488 12.48 -21.62 16.89
N SER A 489 11.35 -20.95 17.16
CA SER A 489 10.86 -20.73 18.53
C SER A 489 10.53 -22.05 19.23
N LEU A 490 9.82 -22.96 18.54
CA LEU A 490 9.42 -24.26 19.10
C LEU A 490 10.59 -25.25 19.24
N ASP A 491 11.64 -25.12 18.44
CA ASP A 491 12.89 -25.88 18.62
C ASP A 491 13.57 -25.55 19.95
N LYS A 492 13.39 -24.32 20.45
CA LYS A 492 13.88 -23.90 21.77
C LYS A 492 12.93 -24.27 22.91
N ASP A 493 11.63 -24.17 22.68
CA ASP A 493 10.61 -24.60 23.63
C ASP A 493 9.40 -25.23 22.89
N PRO A 494 9.32 -26.57 22.82
CA PRO A 494 8.28 -27.28 22.07
C PRO A 494 6.85 -27.03 22.58
N TYR A 495 6.71 -26.46 23.78
CA TYR A 495 5.44 -26.23 24.46
C TYR A 495 5.09 -24.74 24.57
N PHE A 496 5.80 -23.87 23.85
CA PHE A 496 5.48 -22.44 23.80
C PHE A 496 4.16 -22.20 23.07
N VAL A 497 3.07 -22.09 23.85
CA VAL A 497 1.68 -22.01 23.35
C VAL A 497 1.48 -20.95 22.26
N PRO A 498 1.98 -19.69 22.36
CA PRO A 498 1.78 -18.69 21.31
C PRO A 498 2.29 -19.13 19.93
N ALA A 499 3.49 -19.75 19.87
CA ALA A 499 4.02 -20.24 18.59
C ALA A 499 3.25 -21.47 18.07
N LEU A 500 2.72 -22.33 18.95
CA LEU A 500 1.83 -23.42 18.56
C LEU A 500 0.52 -22.89 17.95
N THR A 501 -0.06 -21.84 18.55
CA THR A 501 -1.29 -21.19 18.09
C THR A 501 -1.09 -20.57 16.71
N ASP A 502 -0.05 -19.77 16.53
CA ASP A 502 0.24 -19.08 15.26
C ASP A 502 0.58 -20.08 14.16
N LEU A 503 1.31 -21.14 14.47
CA LEU A 503 1.59 -22.22 13.50
C LEU A 503 0.31 -22.98 13.13
N ALA A 504 -0.62 -23.18 14.08
CA ALA A 504 -1.93 -23.76 13.78
C ALA A 504 -2.77 -22.85 12.86
N SER A 505 -2.77 -21.54 13.11
CA SER A 505 -3.41 -20.54 12.23
C SER A 505 -2.81 -20.56 10.82
N LEU A 506 -1.48 -20.58 10.73
CA LEU A 506 -0.74 -20.68 9.48
C LEU A 506 -1.09 -21.96 8.70
N TYR A 507 -1.09 -23.12 9.36
CA TYR A 507 -1.46 -24.39 8.73
C TYR A 507 -2.94 -24.44 8.31
N TYR A 508 -3.82 -23.83 9.09
CA TYR A 508 -5.22 -23.67 8.70
C TYR A 508 -5.37 -22.84 7.41
N ARG A 509 -4.64 -21.70 7.29
CA ARG A 509 -4.58 -20.89 6.06
C ARG A 509 -4.14 -21.69 4.84
N GLN A 510 -3.15 -22.56 5.04
CA GLN A 510 -2.58 -23.40 3.98
C GLN A 510 -3.49 -24.59 3.60
N GLY A 511 -4.61 -24.80 4.31
CA GLY A 511 -5.48 -25.97 4.13
C GLY A 511 -4.91 -27.28 4.71
N ARG A 512 -3.85 -27.19 5.53
CA ARG A 512 -3.19 -28.30 6.24
C ARG A 512 -3.91 -28.59 7.57
N TYR A 513 -5.20 -28.91 7.49
CA TYR A 513 -6.09 -28.96 8.66
C TYR A 513 -5.69 -30.00 9.71
N ASP A 514 -5.17 -31.16 9.31
CA ASP A 514 -4.71 -32.19 10.24
C ASP A 514 -3.46 -31.75 11.03
N GLU A 515 -2.52 -31.08 10.37
CA GLU A 515 -1.31 -30.54 11.01
C GLU A 515 -1.66 -29.39 11.95
N ALA A 516 -2.56 -28.49 11.51
CA ALA A 516 -3.11 -27.43 12.36
C ALA A 516 -3.78 -28.01 13.62
N LEU A 517 -4.63 -29.03 13.45
CA LEU A 517 -5.32 -29.70 14.55
C LEU A 517 -4.33 -30.37 15.52
N ALA A 518 -3.23 -30.95 15.04
CA ALA A 518 -2.19 -31.52 15.89
C ALA A 518 -1.50 -30.45 16.76
N ARG A 519 -1.23 -29.27 16.20
CA ARG A 519 -0.71 -28.12 16.97
C ARG A 519 -1.72 -27.64 18.00
N CYS A 520 -3.00 -27.51 17.64
CA CYS A 520 -4.07 -27.15 18.58
C CYS A 520 -4.16 -28.15 19.74
N LYS A 521 -4.16 -29.46 19.47
CA LYS A 521 -4.24 -30.51 20.51
C LYS A 521 -3.05 -30.44 21.47
N THR A 522 -1.86 -30.13 20.96
CA THR A 522 -0.67 -29.93 21.79
C THR A 522 -0.85 -28.73 22.71
N ALA A 523 -1.24 -27.58 22.17
CA ALA A 523 -1.48 -26.37 22.95
C ALA A 523 -2.61 -26.54 24.00
N LEU A 524 -3.74 -27.17 23.65
CA LEU A 524 -4.86 -27.41 24.57
C LEU A 524 -4.54 -28.41 25.68
N SER A 525 -3.55 -29.28 25.49
CA SER A 525 -3.05 -30.17 26.54
C SER A 525 -2.29 -29.41 27.65
N ILE A 526 -1.79 -28.21 27.33
CA ILE A 526 -1.10 -27.30 28.25
C ILE A 526 -2.10 -26.31 28.86
N ASN A 527 -2.93 -25.69 28.00
CA ASN A 527 -3.97 -24.75 28.42
C ASN A 527 -5.29 -25.04 27.70
N THR A 528 -6.15 -25.84 28.34
CA THR A 528 -7.45 -26.26 27.77
C THR A 528 -8.42 -25.10 27.55
N TYR A 529 -8.27 -23.99 28.28
CA TYR A 529 -9.16 -22.82 28.17
C TYR A 529 -8.59 -21.69 27.29
N ASP A 530 -7.50 -21.95 26.54
CA ASP A 530 -6.97 -20.98 25.60
C ASP A 530 -7.98 -20.66 24.49
N GLY A 531 -8.37 -19.40 24.37
CA GLY A 531 -9.47 -18.98 23.49
C GLY A 531 -9.16 -19.16 22.00
N ASP A 532 -8.01 -18.64 21.58
CA ASP A 532 -7.60 -18.62 20.18
C ASP A 532 -7.32 -20.04 19.68
N VAL A 533 -6.71 -20.88 20.53
CA VAL A 533 -6.49 -22.30 20.21
C VAL A 533 -7.81 -23.06 20.10
N ASN A 534 -8.76 -22.86 21.03
CA ASN A 534 -10.07 -23.52 20.94
C ASN A 534 -10.87 -23.06 19.70
N TYR A 535 -10.72 -21.80 19.31
CA TYR A 535 -11.34 -21.28 18.09
C TYR A 535 -10.75 -21.96 16.85
N LEU A 536 -9.41 -22.02 16.73
CA LEU A 536 -8.72 -22.73 15.65
C LEU A 536 -9.02 -24.24 15.66
N TYR A 537 -9.09 -24.87 16.84
CA TYR A 537 -9.52 -26.26 17.00
C TYR A 537 -10.93 -26.47 16.43
N GLY A 538 -11.85 -25.55 16.72
CA GLY A 538 -13.20 -25.53 16.18
C GLY A 538 -13.22 -25.47 14.65
N LEU A 539 -12.43 -24.54 14.08
CA LEU A 539 -12.29 -24.38 12.63
C LEU A 539 -11.70 -25.60 11.93
N CYS A 540 -10.62 -26.17 12.48
CA CYS A 540 -9.97 -27.36 11.92
C CYS A 540 -10.93 -28.56 11.91
N ASN A 541 -11.61 -28.80 13.04
CA ASN A 541 -12.58 -29.89 13.13
C ASN A 541 -13.77 -29.69 12.19
N ARG A 542 -14.26 -28.45 12.01
CA ARG A 542 -15.32 -28.16 11.02
C ARG A 542 -14.85 -28.49 9.60
N ALA A 543 -13.63 -28.09 9.23
CA ALA A 543 -13.08 -28.36 7.91
C ALA A 543 -12.91 -29.87 7.63
N LEU A 544 -12.55 -30.64 8.67
CA LEU A 544 -12.40 -32.10 8.63
C LEU A 544 -13.73 -32.87 8.75
N GLY A 545 -14.85 -32.19 9.04
CA GLY A 545 -16.18 -32.79 9.20
C GLY A 545 -16.48 -33.33 10.59
N ASN A 546 -15.63 -33.07 11.58
CA ASN A 546 -15.80 -33.45 12.98
C ASN A 546 -16.73 -32.46 13.72
N ASN A 547 -18.02 -32.48 13.37
CA ASN A 547 -18.97 -31.45 13.80
C ASN A 547 -19.17 -31.35 15.33
N THR A 548 -19.05 -32.45 16.08
CA THR A 548 -19.19 -32.41 17.54
C THR A 548 -18.03 -31.66 18.17
N ASP A 549 -16.80 -32.03 17.80
CA ASP A 549 -15.57 -31.41 18.30
C ASP A 549 -15.48 -29.94 17.89
N ALA A 550 -15.99 -29.59 16.71
CA ALA A 550 -16.07 -28.21 16.26
C ALA A 550 -16.97 -27.35 17.16
N LYS A 551 -18.17 -27.85 17.51
CA LYS A 551 -19.09 -27.16 18.44
C LYS A 551 -18.49 -27.03 19.84
N ASP A 552 -17.77 -28.05 20.31
CA ASP A 552 -17.06 -28.02 21.60
C ASP A 552 -16.00 -26.90 21.63
N GLY A 553 -15.10 -26.89 20.64
CA GLY A 553 -14.07 -25.85 20.50
C GLY A 553 -14.64 -24.44 20.48
N PHE A 554 -15.64 -24.17 19.64
CA PHE A 554 -16.27 -22.84 19.61
C PHE A 554 -17.01 -22.49 20.92
N SER A 555 -17.59 -23.47 21.61
CA SER A 555 -18.25 -23.22 22.90
C SER A 555 -17.25 -22.76 23.96
N ILE A 556 -16.09 -23.40 24.04
CA ILE A 556 -15.03 -23.02 24.98
C ILE A 556 -14.38 -21.68 24.56
N ALA A 557 -14.09 -21.51 23.27
CA ALA A 557 -13.53 -20.27 22.72
C ALA A 557 -14.39 -19.03 23.05
N SER A 558 -15.71 -19.22 23.18
CA SER A 558 -16.63 -18.13 23.52
C SER A 558 -16.37 -17.45 24.88
N TYR A 559 -15.56 -18.06 25.75
CA TYR A 559 -15.20 -17.46 27.03
C TYR A 559 -14.19 -16.31 26.88
N SER A 560 -13.38 -16.33 25.81
CA SER A 560 -12.31 -15.35 25.57
C SER A 560 -12.81 -14.16 24.73
N PRO A 561 -12.73 -12.91 25.22
CA PRO A 561 -13.26 -11.74 24.52
C PRO A 561 -12.78 -11.57 23.08
N GLY A 562 -11.50 -11.87 22.79
CA GLY A 562 -10.89 -11.67 21.47
C GLY A 562 -11.54 -12.47 20.34
N VAL A 563 -12.09 -13.65 20.65
CA VAL A 563 -12.75 -14.55 19.67
C VAL A 563 -14.21 -14.83 20.01
N ARG A 564 -14.74 -14.29 21.10
CA ARG A 564 -16.09 -14.59 21.61
C ARG A 564 -17.17 -14.39 20.55
N SER A 565 -17.16 -13.23 19.90
CA SER A 565 -18.13 -12.90 18.86
C SER A 565 -18.05 -13.89 17.69
N ALA A 566 -16.83 -14.14 17.19
CA ALA A 566 -16.59 -15.05 16.08
C ALA A 566 -16.96 -16.49 16.42
N ALA A 567 -16.69 -16.95 17.65
CA ALA A 567 -17.04 -18.29 18.10
C ALA A 567 -18.56 -18.51 18.18
N TYR A 568 -19.31 -17.54 18.70
CA TYR A 568 -20.77 -17.59 18.68
C TYR A 568 -21.36 -17.54 17.27
N GLU A 569 -20.79 -16.74 16.38
CA GLU A 569 -21.16 -16.72 14.97
C GLU A 569 -20.94 -18.10 14.32
N LYS A 570 -19.77 -18.72 14.53
CA LYS A 570 -19.49 -20.06 13.99
C LYS A 570 -20.40 -21.14 14.58
N LEU A 571 -20.78 -21.06 15.85
CA LEU A 571 -21.84 -21.91 16.42
C LEU A 571 -23.18 -21.70 15.71
N ALA A 572 -23.55 -20.45 15.42
CA ALA A 572 -24.78 -20.13 14.71
C ALA A 572 -24.79 -20.74 13.30
N GLU A 573 -23.70 -20.60 12.53
CA GLU A 573 -23.52 -21.26 11.23
C GLU A 573 -23.66 -22.78 11.33
N MET A 574 -23.06 -23.40 12.35
CA MET A 574 -23.16 -24.86 12.54
C MET A 574 -24.59 -25.31 12.88
N PHE A 575 -25.34 -24.52 13.65
CA PHE A 575 -26.76 -24.82 13.89
C PHE A 575 -27.66 -24.51 12.69
N LEU A 576 -27.22 -23.64 11.77
CA LEU A 576 -27.87 -23.43 10.48
C LEU A 576 -27.79 -24.70 9.63
N ILE A 577 -26.60 -25.33 9.56
CA ILE A 577 -26.37 -26.60 8.87
C ILE A 577 -27.25 -27.72 9.46
N ASP A 578 -27.35 -27.78 10.80
CA ASP A 578 -28.24 -28.74 11.50
C ASP A 578 -29.74 -28.47 11.27
N LYS A 579 -30.09 -27.34 10.62
CA LYS A 579 -31.47 -26.81 10.53
C LYS A 579 -32.12 -26.57 11.90
N ASN A 580 -31.31 -26.33 12.94
CA ASN A 580 -31.77 -25.94 14.26
C ASN A 580 -31.89 -24.41 14.35
N TRP A 581 -32.93 -23.88 13.72
CA TRP A 581 -33.15 -22.44 13.56
C TRP A 581 -33.16 -21.67 14.89
N ALA A 582 -33.73 -22.26 15.94
CA ALA A 582 -33.81 -21.64 17.26
C ALA A 582 -32.41 -21.44 17.88
N LYS A 583 -31.53 -22.44 17.77
CA LYS A 583 -30.15 -22.30 18.26
C LYS A 583 -29.31 -21.41 17.34
N ALA A 584 -29.52 -21.47 16.03
CA ALA A 584 -28.85 -20.58 15.09
C ALA A 584 -29.16 -19.10 15.41
N GLU A 585 -30.44 -18.76 15.58
CA GLU A 585 -30.87 -17.41 16.02
C GLU A 585 -30.25 -17.04 17.37
N HIS A 586 -30.31 -17.94 18.37
CA HIS A 586 -29.77 -17.69 19.70
C HIS A 586 -28.28 -17.32 19.67
N TYR A 587 -27.47 -18.11 18.98
CA TYR A 587 -26.03 -17.88 18.93
C TYR A 587 -25.64 -16.68 18.06
N ALA A 588 -26.37 -16.42 16.97
CA ALA A 588 -26.16 -15.21 16.17
C ALA A 588 -26.48 -13.95 16.99
N LEU A 589 -27.59 -13.93 17.74
CA LEU A 589 -27.93 -12.83 18.65
C LEU A 589 -26.90 -12.67 19.78
N LYS A 590 -26.38 -13.77 20.34
CA LYS A 590 -25.27 -13.71 21.31
C LYS A 590 -24.00 -13.12 20.72
N SER A 591 -23.65 -13.47 19.49
CA SER A 591 -22.52 -12.85 18.79
C SER A 591 -22.71 -11.33 18.71
N LYS A 592 -23.91 -10.89 18.31
CA LYS A 592 -24.28 -9.47 18.24
C LYS A 592 -24.31 -8.73 19.58
N GLU A 593 -24.56 -9.42 20.68
CA GLU A 593 -24.50 -8.84 22.02
C GLU A 593 -23.08 -8.33 22.36
N PHE A 594 -22.05 -9.03 21.87
CA PHE A 594 -20.64 -8.66 22.11
C PHE A 594 -20.00 -7.90 20.94
N ASN A 595 -20.55 -8.00 19.73
CA ASN A 595 -20.17 -7.19 18.58
C ASN A 595 -21.42 -6.90 17.72
N GLY A 596 -22.06 -5.75 17.96
CA GLY A 596 -23.26 -5.33 17.23
C GLY A 596 -23.05 -5.17 15.72
N MET A 597 -21.79 -5.05 15.29
CA MET A 597 -21.37 -4.88 13.89
C MET A 597 -20.81 -6.17 13.27
N ASN A 598 -21.04 -7.34 13.87
CA ASN A 598 -20.70 -8.61 13.23
C ASN A 598 -21.66 -8.89 12.04
N LEU A 599 -21.26 -8.46 10.84
CA LEU A 599 -22.07 -8.52 9.63
C LEU A 599 -22.38 -9.96 9.18
N THR A 600 -21.53 -10.92 9.50
CA THR A 600 -21.78 -12.34 9.22
C THR A 600 -22.81 -12.94 10.17
N ALA A 601 -22.84 -12.52 11.44
CA ALA A 601 -23.92 -12.89 12.36
C ALA A 601 -25.27 -12.33 11.88
N ASP A 602 -25.28 -11.11 11.34
CA ASP A 602 -26.45 -10.56 10.64
C ASP A 602 -26.85 -11.38 9.42
N HIS A 603 -25.89 -11.87 8.65
CA HIS A 603 -26.14 -12.77 7.52
C HIS A 603 -26.86 -14.05 7.96
N VAL A 604 -26.41 -14.68 9.06
CA VAL A 604 -27.11 -15.82 9.65
C VAL A 604 -28.55 -15.45 10.04
N LEU A 605 -28.77 -14.30 10.69
CA LEU A 605 -30.11 -13.87 11.12
C LEU A 605 -31.05 -13.64 9.92
N MET A 606 -30.57 -13.02 8.85
CA MET A 606 -31.36 -12.82 7.62
C MET A 606 -31.86 -14.17 7.07
N VAL A 607 -30.95 -15.16 6.94
CA VAL A 607 -31.31 -16.51 6.48
C VAL A 607 -32.28 -17.19 7.44
N VAL A 608 -32.02 -17.13 8.76
CA VAL A 608 -32.88 -17.75 9.77
C VAL A 608 -34.29 -17.17 9.72
N TYR A 609 -34.43 -15.84 9.68
CA TYR A 609 -35.75 -15.19 9.62
C TYR A 609 -36.51 -15.55 8.35
N ARG A 610 -35.84 -15.61 7.19
CA ARG A 610 -36.45 -16.07 5.94
C ARG A 610 -36.89 -17.53 6.01
N LYS A 611 -36.01 -18.45 6.41
CA LYS A 611 -36.30 -19.90 6.45
C LYS A 611 -37.31 -20.29 7.53
N THR A 612 -37.61 -19.40 8.47
CA THR A 612 -38.63 -19.59 9.53
C THR A 612 -39.90 -18.76 9.31
N ASP A 613 -40.10 -18.23 8.10
CA ASP A 613 -41.31 -17.48 7.70
C ASP A 613 -41.59 -16.26 8.61
N ARG A 614 -40.53 -15.48 8.90
CA ARG A 614 -40.59 -14.22 9.68
C ARG A 614 -40.14 -13.03 8.82
N PRO A 615 -40.84 -12.71 7.72
CA PRO A 615 -40.41 -11.70 6.74
C PRO A 615 -40.27 -10.30 7.33
N GLU A 616 -41.13 -9.91 8.28
CA GLU A 616 -41.04 -8.59 8.93
C GLU A 616 -39.74 -8.40 9.72
N LYS A 617 -39.26 -9.45 10.40
CA LYS A 617 -37.96 -9.40 11.10
C LYS A 617 -36.80 -9.30 10.13
N ALA A 618 -36.85 -10.09 9.05
CA ALA A 618 -35.82 -10.08 8.01
C ALA A 618 -35.75 -8.70 7.33
N LYS A 619 -36.91 -8.15 6.96
CA LYS A 619 -37.05 -6.81 6.37
C LYS A 619 -36.50 -5.72 7.27
N ALA A 620 -36.90 -5.69 8.55
CA ALA A 620 -36.41 -4.68 9.49
C ALA A 620 -34.88 -4.73 9.64
N LEU A 621 -34.29 -5.94 9.70
CA LEU A 621 -32.84 -6.11 9.76
C LEU A 621 -32.16 -5.62 8.48
N ILE A 622 -32.67 -6.04 7.32
CA ILE A 622 -32.11 -5.69 5.99
C ILE A 622 -32.20 -4.18 5.74
N GLU A 623 -33.34 -3.56 6.01
CA GLU A 623 -33.53 -2.11 5.85
C GLU A 623 -32.58 -1.32 6.77
N SER A 624 -32.42 -1.76 8.02
CA SER A 624 -31.46 -1.14 8.95
C SER A 624 -30.02 -1.25 8.46
N LEU A 625 -29.60 -2.42 7.97
CA LEU A 625 -28.24 -2.62 7.46
C LEU A 625 -27.98 -1.80 6.20
N LEU A 626 -28.92 -1.82 5.26
CA LEU A 626 -28.79 -1.13 3.98
C LEU A 626 -28.93 0.39 4.11
N GLU A 627 -29.38 0.91 5.24
CA GLU A 627 -29.35 2.34 5.52
C GLU A 627 -27.91 2.84 5.71
N ASP A 628 -27.11 2.11 6.48
CA ASP A 628 -25.72 2.44 6.77
C ASP A 628 -24.73 1.87 5.73
N LEU A 629 -25.03 0.69 5.18
CA LEU A 629 -24.17 -0.06 4.26
C LEU A 629 -24.95 -0.43 2.99
N PRO A 630 -25.27 0.54 2.12
CA PRO A 630 -26.14 0.31 0.97
C PRO A 630 -25.54 -0.62 -0.10
N LEU A 631 -24.24 -0.90 -0.03
CA LEU A 631 -23.48 -1.82 -0.88
C LEU A 631 -23.12 -3.13 -0.14
N TYR A 632 -23.74 -3.42 1.01
CA TYR A 632 -23.58 -4.73 1.64
C TYR A 632 -24.37 -5.79 0.86
N HIS A 633 -23.68 -6.42 -0.08
CA HIS A 633 -24.29 -7.29 -1.09
C HIS A 633 -24.97 -8.55 -0.51
N ALA A 634 -24.57 -9.03 0.67
CA ALA A 634 -25.27 -10.13 1.34
C ALA A 634 -26.71 -9.74 1.72
N ALA A 635 -26.90 -8.54 2.29
CA ALA A 635 -28.24 -8.03 2.61
C ALA A 635 -29.05 -7.71 1.35
N ARG A 636 -28.41 -7.20 0.28
CA ARG A 636 -29.06 -6.99 -1.02
C ARG A 636 -29.55 -8.29 -1.65
N PHE A 637 -28.76 -9.35 -1.56
CA PHE A 637 -29.15 -10.65 -2.09
C PHE A 637 -30.32 -11.26 -1.29
N GLU A 638 -30.29 -11.16 0.05
CA GLU A 638 -31.42 -11.61 0.88
C GLU A 638 -32.69 -10.76 0.67
N GLN A 639 -32.55 -9.47 0.33
CA GLN A 639 -33.68 -8.58 0.00
C GLN A 639 -34.54 -9.10 -1.16
N LEU A 640 -33.95 -9.86 -2.10
CA LEU A 640 -34.65 -10.45 -3.25
C LEU A 640 -35.79 -11.41 -2.84
N TYR A 641 -35.74 -11.96 -1.62
CA TYR A 641 -36.66 -12.98 -1.13
C TYR A 641 -37.78 -12.46 -0.21
N LEU A 642 -37.95 -11.14 -0.04
CA LEU A 642 -38.86 -10.54 0.97
C LEU A 642 -40.27 -10.11 0.49
N GLY A 643 -40.66 -10.26 -0.78
CA GLY A 643 -41.95 -9.76 -1.32
C GLY A 643 -42.99 -10.84 -1.70
N GLU A 644 -44.29 -10.54 -1.55
CA GLU A 644 -45.39 -11.32 -2.15
C GLU A 644 -45.35 -11.16 -3.69
N GLY A 645 -44.85 -12.18 -4.39
CA GLY A 645 -44.40 -12.04 -5.78
C GLY A 645 -43.07 -11.29 -5.82
N SER A 646 -41.97 -12.00 -6.06
CA SER A 646 -40.57 -11.54 -6.05
C SER A 646 -40.31 -10.31 -6.96
N GLY A 647 -40.64 -9.12 -6.47
CA GLY A 647 -40.70 -7.88 -7.23
C GLY A 647 -39.38 -7.15 -7.48
N HIS A 648 -38.22 -7.75 -7.16
CA HIS A 648 -36.91 -7.24 -7.60
C HIS A 648 -36.20 -8.31 -8.43
N PRO A 649 -35.93 -8.05 -9.73
CA PRO A 649 -35.17 -8.97 -10.54
C PRO A 649 -33.72 -9.08 -10.04
N ILE A 650 -33.10 -10.25 -10.21
CA ILE A 650 -31.66 -10.48 -9.95
C ILE A 650 -30.79 -9.41 -10.65
N ASP A 651 -31.29 -8.87 -11.77
CA ASP A 651 -30.69 -7.76 -12.52
C ASP A 651 -30.47 -6.49 -11.67
N ASP A 652 -31.40 -6.15 -10.76
CA ASP A 652 -31.26 -4.98 -9.87
C ASP A 652 -30.05 -5.17 -8.93
N PHE A 653 -29.90 -6.38 -8.38
CA PHE A 653 -28.76 -6.76 -7.55
C PHE A 653 -27.44 -6.72 -8.35
N GLN A 654 -27.42 -7.31 -9.54
CA GLN A 654 -26.23 -7.32 -10.41
C GLN A 654 -25.83 -5.91 -10.84
N SER A 655 -26.79 -4.99 -11.01
CA SER A 655 -26.53 -3.61 -11.43
C SER A 655 -25.71 -2.78 -10.43
N LEU A 656 -25.62 -3.23 -9.18
CA LEU A 656 -24.85 -2.60 -8.10
C LEU A 656 -23.42 -3.14 -7.99
N ILE A 657 -23.11 -4.25 -8.66
CA ILE A 657 -21.79 -4.89 -8.65
C ILE A 657 -21.08 -4.50 -9.96
N ARG A 658 -20.27 -3.45 -9.87
CA ARG A 658 -19.60 -2.73 -10.98
C ARG A 658 -18.08 -2.75 -10.87
N ASN A 659 -17.54 -3.31 -9.79
CA ASN A 659 -16.11 -3.47 -9.60
C ASN A 659 -15.46 -4.30 -10.72
N GLU A 660 -14.14 -4.19 -10.87
CA GLU A 660 -13.39 -4.80 -11.97
C GLU A 660 -13.58 -6.33 -12.08
N LEU A 661 -13.69 -7.02 -10.94
CA LEU A 661 -13.76 -8.48 -10.83
C LEU A 661 -15.10 -8.90 -10.21
N PRO A 662 -16.25 -8.64 -10.86
CA PRO A 662 -17.56 -8.82 -10.26
C PRO A 662 -17.84 -10.29 -9.94
N PHE A 663 -17.25 -11.22 -10.71
CA PHE A 663 -17.33 -12.65 -10.44
C PHE A 663 -16.76 -13.03 -9.06
N GLU A 664 -15.75 -12.30 -8.57
CA GLU A 664 -15.18 -12.56 -7.25
C GLU A 664 -16.15 -12.18 -6.13
N THR A 665 -16.97 -11.14 -6.33
CA THR A 665 -18.05 -10.78 -5.39
C THR A 665 -19.08 -11.90 -5.27
N TYR A 666 -19.53 -12.46 -6.40
CA TYR A 666 -20.47 -13.60 -6.38
C TYR A 666 -19.82 -14.86 -5.78
N MET A 667 -18.54 -15.10 -6.06
CA MET A 667 -17.80 -16.24 -5.51
C MET A 667 -17.69 -16.17 -3.98
N GLU A 668 -17.32 -15.01 -3.41
CA GLU A 668 -17.28 -14.79 -1.95
C GLU A 668 -18.63 -15.04 -1.29
N LEU A 669 -19.71 -14.45 -1.83
CA LEU A 669 -21.06 -14.66 -1.30
C LEU A 669 -21.49 -16.13 -1.40
N SER A 670 -21.24 -16.78 -2.55
CA SER A 670 -21.62 -18.17 -2.78
C SER A 670 -20.92 -19.15 -1.84
N GLU A 671 -19.66 -18.88 -1.50
CA GLU A 671 -18.86 -19.71 -0.59
C GLU A 671 -19.47 -19.72 0.81
N TRP A 672 -19.94 -18.56 1.29
CA TRP A 672 -20.59 -18.50 2.59
C TRP A 672 -21.87 -19.36 2.61
N TYR A 673 -22.77 -19.20 1.63
CA TYR A 673 -24.00 -20.00 1.54
C TYR A 673 -23.72 -21.49 1.40
N GLU A 674 -22.72 -21.87 0.60
CA GLU A 674 -22.25 -23.26 0.50
C GLU A 674 -21.80 -23.79 1.88
N SER A 675 -21.03 -22.99 2.62
CA SER A 675 -20.44 -23.38 3.91
C SER A 675 -21.48 -23.62 5.03
N VAL A 676 -22.69 -23.10 4.87
CA VAL A 676 -23.80 -23.24 5.83
C VAL A 676 -24.94 -24.12 5.33
N GLY A 677 -24.77 -24.78 4.18
CA GLY A 677 -25.72 -25.74 3.62
C GLY A 677 -26.89 -25.13 2.83
N CYS A 678 -26.80 -23.86 2.46
CA CYS A 678 -27.75 -23.14 1.61
C CYS A 678 -27.40 -23.30 0.11
N THR A 679 -27.52 -24.52 -0.40
CA THR A 679 -27.06 -24.88 -1.75
C THR A 679 -27.80 -24.15 -2.87
N GLU A 680 -29.11 -23.89 -2.72
CA GLU A 680 -29.92 -23.19 -3.74
C GLU A 680 -29.44 -21.75 -3.92
N GLU A 681 -29.21 -21.04 -2.81
CA GLU A 681 -28.68 -19.68 -2.80
C GLU A 681 -27.26 -19.62 -3.39
N ALA A 682 -26.40 -20.58 -3.04
CA ALA A 682 -25.06 -20.69 -3.61
C ALA A 682 -25.10 -20.91 -5.14
N LEU A 683 -25.98 -21.79 -5.63
CA LEU A 683 -26.17 -22.01 -7.06
C LEU A 683 -26.72 -20.76 -7.78
N SER A 684 -27.64 -20.03 -7.15
CA SER A 684 -28.18 -18.78 -7.70
C SER A 684 -27.10 -17.71 -7.87
N LEU A 685 -26.25 -17.51 -6.86
CA LEU A 685 -25.11 -16.58 -6.96
C LEU A 685 -24.07 -17.04 -7.99
N LEU A 686 -23.74 -18.34 -8.01
CA LEU A 686 -22.82 -18.87 -9.00
C LEU A 686 -23.37 -18.72 -10.42
N SER A 687 -24.69 -18.80 -10.63
CA SER A 687 -25.31 -18.59 -11.95
C SER A 687 -25.14 -17.15 -12.46
N CYS A 688 -24.90 -16.18 -11.56
CA CYS A 688 -24.55 -14.80 -11.91
C CYS A 688 -23.10 -14.67 -12.41
N VAL A 689 -22.26 -15.67 -12.13
CA VAL A 689 -20.88 -15.72 -12.64
C VAL A 689 -20.92 -16.13 -14.11
N GLY A 690 -20.72 -15.14 -15.00
CA GLY A 690 -20.78 -15.32 -16.44
C GLY A 690 -19.87 -16.44 -16.97
N SER A 691 -18.60 -16.12 -17.25
CA SER A 691 -17.64 -17.05 -17.85
C SER A 691 -16.36 -17.16 -17.01
N TYR A 692 -16.45 -17.86 -15.87
CA TYR A 692 -15.30 -18.20 -15.02
C TYR A 692 -15.23 -19.71 -14.75
N PRO A 693 -14.16 -20.43 -15.16
CA PRO A 693 -14.12 -21.89 -15.10
C PRO A 693 -14.32 -22.50 -13.70
N VAL A 694 -13.70 -21.93 -12.68
CA VAL A 694 -13.77 -22.47 -11.32
C VAL A 694 -15.18 -22.35 -10.74
N ALA A 695 -15.94 -21.30 -11.11
CA ALA A 695 -17.35 -21.19 -10.72
C ALA A 695 -18.20 -22.31 -11.33
N LEU A 696 -17.98 -22.66 -12.61
CA LEU A 696 -18.72 -23.76 -13.25
C LEU A 696 -18.38 -25.14 -12.65
N TYR A 697 -17.12 -25.39 -12.29
CA TYR A 697 -16.77 -26.61 -11.55
C TYR A 697 -17.49 -26.68 -10.20
N LYS A 698 -17.58 -25.56 -9.47
CA LYS A 698 -18.36 -25.50 -8.23
C LYS A 698 -19.85 -25.74 -8.48
N GLN A 699 -20.45 -25.12 -9.49
CA GLN A 699 -21.85 -25.36 -9.85
C GLN A 699 -22.11 -26.84 -10.15
N ALA A 700 -21.27 -27.45 -11.00
CA ALA A 700 -21.38 -28.86 -11.34
C ALA A 700 -21.30 -29.76 -10.10
N TYR A 701 -20.36 -29.48 -9.20
CA TYR A 701 -20.20 -30.23 -7.96
C TYR A 701 -21.42 -30.11 -7.03
N LEU A 702 -21.96 -28.90 -6.86
CA LEU A 702 -23.14 -28.67 -6.03
C LEU A 702 -24.38 -29.35 -6.61
N LEU A 703 -24.60 -29.26 -7.93
CA LEU A 703 -25.67 -29.95 -8.63
C LEU A 703 -25.58 -31.47 -8.49
N HIS A 704 -24.37 -32.02 -8.59
CA HIS A 704 -24.12 -33.45 -8.34
C HIS A 704 -24.49 -33.84 -6.91
N ARG A 705 -24.09 -33.05 -5.91
CA ARG A 705 -24.43 -33.30 -4.49
C ARG A 705 -25.92 -33.25 -4.20
N THR A 706 -26.71 -32.52 -4.99
CA THR A 706 -28.17 -32.45 -4.86
C THR A 706 -28.90 -33.45 -5.77
N GLY A 707 -28.19 -34.28 -6.54
CA GLY A 707 -28.77 -35.29 -7.44
C GLY A 707 -29.20 -34.77 -8.82
N ASN A 708 -28.86 -33.52 -9.17
CA ASN A 708 -29.17 -32.90 -10.47
C ASN A 708 -28.08 -33.23 -11.51
N GLU A 709 -27.94 -34.52 -11.84
CA GLU A 709 -26.85 -35.05 -12.66
C GLU A 709 -26.81 -34.51 -14.10
N ASP A 710 -27.97 -34.27 -14.72
CA ASP A 710 -28.04 -33.74 -16.09
C ASP A 710 -27.48 -32.32 -16.17
N GLU A 711 -27.88 -31.44 -15.27
CA GLU A 711 -27.37 -30.06 -15.20
C GLU A 711 -25.89 -30.04 -14.80
N SER A 712 -25.48 -30.92 -13.87
CA SER A 712 -24.08 -31.09 -13.49
C SER A 712 -23.20 -31.44 -14.71
N ARG A 713 -23.64 -32.39 -15.55
CA ARG A 713 -22.95 -32.73 -16.80
C ARG A 713 -22.91 -31.57 -17.78
N GLN A 714 -23.99 -30.81 -17.93
CA GLN A 714 -24.01 -29.62 -18.79
C GLN A 714 -22.98 -28.56 -18.36
N MET A 715 -22.81 -28.34 -17.05
CA MET A 715 -21.79 -27.42 -16.54
C MET A 715 -20.37 -27.93 -16.83
N LEU A 716 -20.12 -29.24 -16.66
CA LEU A 716 -18.84 -29.87 -17.02
C LEU A 716 -18.54 -29.82 -18.53
N GLU A 717 -19.57 -29.91 -19.37
CA GLU A 717 -19.45 -29.74 -20.82
C GLU A 717 -19.11 -28.29 -21.19
N ARG A 718 -19.80 -27.33 -20.57
CA ARG A 718 -19.56 -25.90 -20.79
C ARG A 718 -18.14 -25.49 -20.41
N VAL A 719 -17.62 -25.97 -19.28
CA VAL A 719 -16.26 -25.58 -18.81
C VAL A 719 -15.12 -26.19 -19.64
N ALA A 720 -15.33 -27.37 -20.25
CA ALA A 720 -14.29 -28.07 -21.02
C ALA A 720 -13.71 -27.20 -22.16
N GLY A 721 -14.55 -26.39 -22.82
CA GLY A 721 -14.16 -25.50 -23.90
C GLY A 721 -13.59 -24.14 -23.47
N MET A 722 -13.58 -23.82 -22.17
CA MET A 722 -13.20 -22.47 -21.72
C MET A 722 -11.70 -22.24 -21.68
N SER A 723 -11.29 -20.99 -21.92
CA SER A 723 -9.89 -20.58 -21.81
C SER A 723 -9.44 -20.49 -20.34
N PRO A 724 -8.19 -20.87 -20.03
CA PRO A 724 -7.56 -20.60 -18.73
C PRO A 724 -7.01 -19.17 -18.61
N ALA A 725 -7.12 -18.35 -19.66
CA ALA A 725 -6.64 -16.98 -19.65
C ALA A 725 -7.34 -16.15 -18.58
N MET A 726 -6.55 -15.40 -17.81
CA MET A 726 -7.01 -14.53 -16.73
C MET A 726 -7.77 -15.24 -15.60
N VAL A 727 -7.45 -16.51 -15.32
CA VAL A 727 -8.06 -17.31 -14.24
C VAL A 727 -7.05 -17.49 -13.09
N PHE A 728 -7.27 -16.76 -11.99
CA PHE A 728 -6.36 -16.68 -10.82
C PHE A 728 -7.03 -17.22 -9.54
N PRO A 729 -7.30 -18.54 -9.43
CA PRO A 729 -8.03 -19.08 -8.29
C PRO A 729 -7.15 -19.19 -7.05
N PHE A 730 -7.72 -18.91 -5.88
CA PHE A 730 -6.97 -18.86 -4.62
C PHE A 730 -7.68 -19.53 -3.44
N ARG A 731 -8.97 -19.84 -3.56
CA ARG A 731 -9.81 -20.32 -2.44
C ARG A 731 -9.65 -21.83 -2.21
N PRO A 732 -9.27 -22.26 -0.99
CA PRO A 732 -9.24 -23.69 -0.63
C PRO A 732 -10.60 -24.40 -0.77
N SER A 733 -11.71 -23.70 -0.59
CA SER A 733 -13.06 -24.29 -0.72
C SER A 733 -13.38 -24.84 -2.12
N SER A 734 -12.71 -24.34 -3.16
CA SER A 734 -12.87 -24.83 -4.53
C SER A 734 -12.19 -26.19 -4.78
N LEU A 735 -11.27 -26.63 -3.91
CA LEU A 735 -10.47 -27.84 -4.12
C LEU A 735 -11.34 -29.10 -4.25
N LYS A 736 -12.35 -29.26 -3.39
CA LYS A 736 -13.24 -30.45 -3.42
C LYS A 736 -13.97 -30.59 -4.75
N ALA A 737 -14.44 -29.48 -5.31
CA ALA A 737 -15.12 -29.47 -6.61
C ALA A 737 -14.18 -29.84 -7.76
N LEU A 738 -12.94 -29.32 -7.75
CA LEU A 738 -11.92 -29.64 -8.75
C LEU A 738 -11.46 -31.11 -8.65
N GLU A 739 -11.21 -31.60 -7.44
CA GLU A 739 -10.83 -32.99 -7.17
C GLU A 739 -11.92 -33.96 -7.64
N TRP A 740 -13.19 -33.67 -7.35
CA TRP A 740 -14.32 -34.43 -7.88
C TRP A 740 -14.42 -34.36 -9.40
N ALA A 741 -14.35 -33.15 -9.99
CA ALA A 741 -14.48 -32.96 -11.44
C ALA A 741 -13.42 -33.76 -12.21
N ARG A 742 -12.19 -33.85 -11.67
CA ARG A 742 -11.11 -34.68 -12.23
C ARG A 742 -11.50 -36.16 -12.32
N THR A 743 -12.24 -36.70 -11.36
CA THR A 743 -12.68 -38.11 -11.37
C THR A 743 -13.75 -38.39 -12.42
N VAL A 744 -14.53 -37.37 -12.79
CA VAL A 744 -15.63 -37.48 -13.76
C VAL A 744 -15.16 -37.20 -15.18
N ARG A 745 -14.40 -36.10 -15.36
CA ARG A 745 -13.88 -35.64 -16.65
C ARG A 745 -12.48 -35.06 -16.47
N PRO A 746 -11.42 -35.88 -16.57
CA PRO A 746 -10.05 -35.41 -16.47
C PRO A 746 -9.74 -34.33 -17.53
N ASP A 747 -9.15 -33.23 -17.10
CA ASP A 747 -8.65 -32.14 -17.96
C ASP A 747 -7.43 -31.51 -17.27
N TRP A 748 -6.39 -31.18 -18.03
CA TRP A 748 -5.17 -30.56 -17.51
C TRP A 748 -5.46 -29.22 -16.82
N LYS A 749 -6.52 -28.50 -17.23
CA LYS A 749 -6.92 -27.23 -16.61
C LYS A 749 -7.34 -27.42 -15.15
N ILE A 750 -7.91 -28.57 -14.81
CA ILE A 750 -8.28 -28.89 -13.42
C ILE A 750 -7.02 -29.00 -12.56
N ASP A 751 -5.98 -29.67 -13.08
CA ASP A 751 -4.67 -29.75 -12.42
C ASP A 751 -3.99 -28.40 -12.31
N TYR A 752 -4.09 -27.57 -13.35
CA TYR A 752 -3.58 -26.21 -13.34
C TYR A 752 -4.28 -25.34 -12.28
N TYR A 753 -5.61 -25.30 -12.25
CA TYR A 753 -6.35 -24.51 -11.27
C TYR A 753 -6.16 -25.02 -9.84
N GLU A 754 -6.13 -26.34 -9.63
CA GLU A 754 -5.79 -26.90 -8.31
C GLU A 754 -4.37 -26.49 -7.91
N GLY A 755 -3.40 -26.58 -8.83
CA GLY A 755 -2.01 -26.20 -8.58
C GLY A 755 -1.86 -24.74 -8.19
N LEU A 756 -2.56 -23.82 -8.86
CA LEU A 756 -2.60 -22.40 -8.50
C LEU A 756 -3.18 -22.18 -7.10
N ILE A 757 -4.28 -22.86 -6.74
CA ILE A 757 -4.84 -22.76 -5.39
C ILE A 757 -3.85 -23.31 -4.36
N ARG A 758 -3.22 -24.47 -4.60
CA ARG A 758 -2.24 -25.06 -3.67
C ARG A 758 -1.06 -24.13 -3.45
N TRP A 759 -0.53 -23.52 -4.51
CA TRP A 759 0.56 -22.56 -4.40
C TRP A 759 0.15 -21.26 -3.70
N ALA A 760 -1.02 -20.69 -4.02
CA ALA A 760 -1.55 -19.52 -3.30
C ALA A 760 -1.68 -19.77 -1.78
N ASN A 761 -1.88 -21.03 -1.40
CA ASN A 761 -1.94 -21.51 -0.02
C ASN A 761 -0.60 -22.14 0.44
N GLN A 762 0.53 -21.74 -0.16
CA GLN A 762 1.91 -22.09 0.17
C GLN A 762 2.32 -23.57 0.03
N ASP A 763 1.49 -24.43 -0.54
CA ASP A 763 1.86 -25.81 -0.89
C ASP A 763 2.50 -25.87 -2.29
N LYS A 764 3.68 -25.26 -2.41
CA LYS A 764 4.45 -25.18 -3.67
C LYS A 764 4.83 -26.57 -4.19
N ALA A 765 5.11 -27.52 -3.29
CA ALA A 765 5.48 -28.88 -3.66
C ALA A 765 4.32 -29.61 -4.36
N LYS A 766 3.11 -29.55 -3.82
CA LYS A 766 1.93 -30.14 -4.46
C LYS A 766 1.55 -29.39 -5.74
N ALA A 767 1.64 -28.07 -5.74
CA ALA A 767 1.42 -27.27 -6.95
C ALA A 767 2.33 -27.71 -8.09
N PHE A 768 3.64 -27.84 -7.82
CA PHE A 768 4.62 -28.33 -8.77
C PHE A 768 4.26 -29.73 -9.30
N ALA A 769 3.93 -30.66 -8.40
CA ALA A 769 3.51 -32.01 -8.78
C ALA A 769 2.26 -32.00 -9.69
N LEU A 770 1.29 -31.12 -9.43
CA LEU A 770 0.10 -30.95 -10.26
C LEU A 770 0.45 -30.40 -11.65
N PHE A 771 1.33 -29.39 -11.73
CA PHE A 771 1.76 -28.81 -13.01
C PHE A 771 2.58 -29.77 -13.87
N GLU A 772 3.31 -30.71 -13.28
CA GLU A 772 4.00 -31.76 -14.04
C GLU A 772 3.03 -32.75 -14.70
N ARG A 773 1.80 -32.91 -14.18
CA ARG A 773 0.78 -33.78 -14.79
C ARG A 773 0.05 -33.18 -15.97
N CYS A 774 0.07 -31.85 -16.13
CA CYS A 774 -0.66 -31.17 -17.21
C CYS A 774 -0.15 -31.53 -18.62
N GLY A 775 1.04 -32.13 -18.74
CA GLY A 775 1.62 -32.50 -20.04
C GLY A 775 1.93 -31.30 -20.92
N ASP A 776 1.85 -31.51 -22.24
CA ASP A 776 2.00 -30.46 -23.25
C ASP A 776 0.65 -29.77 -23.50
N VAL A 777 0.59 -28.47 -23.20
CA VAL A 777 -0.61 -27.62 -23.35
C VAL A 777 -0.37 -26.49 -24.34
N ASP A 778 -1.45 -26.02 -24.99
CA ASP A 778 -1.44 -24.87 -25.91
C ASP A 778 -1.77 -23.56 -25.18
N TYR A 779 -0.99 -23.25 -24.14
CA TYR A 779 -1.15 -22.03 -23.35
C TYR A 779 0.21 -21.57 -22.80
N ALA A 780 0.82 -20.58 -23.45
CA ALA A 780 2.16 -20.11 -23.11
C ALA A 780 2.31 -19.63 -21.63
N PRO A 781 1.35 -18.90 -21.03
CA PRO A 781 1.45 -18.49 -19.64
C PRO A 781 1.58 -19.64 -18.64
N PHE A 782 0.99 -20.81 -18.90
CA PHE A 782 1.17 -21.99 -18.04
C PHE A 782 2.65 -22.39 -17.90
N TYR A 783 3.41 -22.37 -19.00
CA TYR A 783 4.83 -22.71 -18.93
C TYR A 783 5.64 -21.63 -18.23
N LEU A 784 5.28 -20.35 -18.36
CA LEU A 784 5.91 -19.27 -17.59
C LEU A 784 5.63 -19.43 -16.08
N THR A 785 4.38 -19.71 -15.71
CA THR A 785 3.96 -20.04 -14.35
C THR A 785 4.73 -21.24 -13.82
N ARG A 786 4.80 -22.35 -14.56
CA ARG A 786 5.54 -23.56 -14.12
C ARG A 786 7.05 -23.33 -14.03
N ALA A 787 7.61 -22.52 -14.93
CA ALA A 787 9.04 -22.18 -14.94
C ALA A 787 9.49 -21.43 -13.68
N SER A 788 8.60 -20.67 -13.04
CA SER A 788 8.91 -19.94 -11.80
C SER A 788 9.18 -20.87 -10.60
N LEU A 789 8.64 -22.10 -10.62
CA LEU A 789 8.87 -23.15 -9.62
C LEU A 789 10.05 -24.08 -9.99
N LYS A 790 10.75 -23.81 -11.09
CA LYS A 790 11.86 -24.62 -11.61
C LYS A 790 13.18 -23.87 -11.56
N GLU A 791 14.26 -24.62 -11.63
CA GLU A 791 15.63 -24.11 -11.73
C GLU A 791 16.42 -24.82 -12.85
N GLY A 792 17.54 -24.22 -13.27
CA GLY A 792 18.45 -24.82 -14.25
C GLY A 792 17.78 -25.19 -15.59
N GLU A 793 18.20 -26.31 -16.18
CA GLU A 793 17.77 -26.74 -17.52
C GLU A 793 16.26 -27.03 -17.61
N SER A 794 15.62 -27.48 -16.53
CA SER A 794 14.16 -27.74 -16.53
C SER A 794 13.35 -26.44 -16.63
N ARG A 795 13.84 -25.35 -16.00
CA ARG A 795 13.28 -24.01 -16.17
C ARG A 795 13.45 -23.53 -17.61
N LEU A 796 14.65 -23.68 -18.18
CA LEU A 796 14.91 -23.26 -19.56
C LEU A 796 13.99 -23.99 -20.56
N ALA A 797 13.78 -25.29 -20.38
CA ALA A 797 12.89 -26.07 -21.22
C ALA A 797 11.46 -25.49 -21.25
N ASP A 798 10.91 -25.11 -20.09
CA ASP A 798 9.59 -24.46 -20.01
C ASP A 798 9.59 -23.07 -20.67
N LEU A 799 10.62 -22.26 -20.47
CA LEU A 799 10.71 -20.94 -21.12
C LEU A 799 10.78 -21.04 -22.65
N LEU A 800 11.54 -22.01 -23.17
CA LEU A 800 11.61 -22.27 -24.62
C LEU A 800 10.29 -22.84 -25.16
N LYS A 801 9.61 -23.69 -24.38
CA LYS A 801 8.29 -24.20 -24.74
C LYS A 801 7.23 -23.08 -24.74
N ALA A 802 7.26 -22.17 -23.77
CA ALA A 802 6.43 -20.97 -23.76
C ALA A 802 6.64 -20.15 -25.04
N GLU A 803 7.89 -19.97 -25.46
CA GLU A 803 8.23 -19.24 -26.69
C GLU A 803 7.68 -19.93 -27.95
N GLN A 804 7.74 -21.25 -27.99
CA GLN A 804 7.21 -22.06 -29.09
C GLN A 804 5.68 -21.97 -29.19
N VAL A 805 4.99 -22.03 -28.05
CA VAL A 805 3.52 -22.04 -27.97
C VAL A 805 2.95 -20.65 -28.26
N GLY A 806 3.52 -19.60 -27.67
CA GLY A 806 3.00 -18.25 -27.79
C GLY A 806 4.07 -17.19 -27.53
N LEU A 807 4.48 -16.51 -28.59
CA LEU A 807 5.53 -15.50 -28.50
C LEU A 807 5.01 -14.22 -27.83
N SER A 808 5.42 -13.99 -26.58
CA SER A 808 5.13 -12.80 -25.76
C SER A 808 6.43 -12.12 -25.30
N TRP A 809 6.41 -10.80 -25.11
CA TRP A 809 7.58 -10.10 -24.57
C TRP A 809 7.97 -10.61 -23.17
N ARG A 810 6.99 -11.06 -22.36
CA ARG A 810 7.24 -11.67 -21.04
C ARG A 810 8.11 -12.92 -21.12
N THR A 811 7.90 -13.75 -22.15
CA THR A 811 8.75 -14.91 -22.44
C THR A 811 10.18 -14.48 -22.77
N GLY A 812 10.34 -13.44 -23.60
CA GLY A 812 11.65 -12.87 -23.91
C GLY A 812 12.35 -12.32 -22.66
N PHE A 813 11.61 -11.61 -21.81
CA PHE A 813 12.12 -11.07 -20.55
C PHE A 813 12.59 -12.18 -19.61
N ALA A 814 11.80 -13.24 -19.45
CA ALA A 814 12.14 -14.40 -18.65
C ALA A 814 13.37 -15.15 -19.19
N LEU A 815 13.46 -15.36 -20.51
CA LEU A 815 14.63 -15.97 -21.16
C LEU A 815 15.90 -15.14 -20.99
N ILE A 816 15.82 -13.81 -21.18
CA ILE A 816 16.96 -12.93 -20.96
C ILE A 816 17.41 -12.99 -19.50
N ASN A 817 16.48 -12.92 -18.54
CA ASN A 817 16.82 -13.03 -17.12
C ASN A 817 17.47 -14.37 -16.78
N TYR A 818 17.00 -15.48 -17.37
CA TYR A 818 17.63 -16.79 -17.21
C TYR A 818 19.09 -16.78 -17.69
N TYR A 819 19.34 -16.28 -18.91
CA TYR A 819 20.70 -16.23 -19.46
C TYR A 819 21.61 -15.26 -18.69
N VAL A 820 21.08 -14.13 -18.22
CA VAL A 820 21.81 -13.17 -17.37
C VAL A 820 22.20 -13.82 -16.04
N ALA A 821 21.28 -14.50 -15.36
CA ALA A 821 21.57 -15.20 -14.10
C ALA A 821 22.64 -16.29 -14.27
N GLY A 822 22.67 -16.95 -15.44
CA GLY A 822 23.70 -17.93 -15.81
C GLY A 822 24.98 -17.36 -16.41
N ASN A 823 25.18 -16.03 -16.44
CA ASN A 823 26.29 -15.35 -17.12
C ASN A 823 26.44 -15.69 -18.62
N GLN A 824 25.37 -16.14 -19.28
CA GLN A 824 25.34 -16.48 -20.72
C GLN A 824 25.03 -15.24 -21.57
N TRP A 825 25.88 -14.21 -21.48
CA TRP A 825 25.64 -12.87 -22.04
C TRP A 825 25.38 -12.86 -23.55
N GLN A 826 26.07 -13.70 -24.33
CA GLN A 826 25.87 -13.77 -25.78
C GLN A 826 24.46 -14.25 -26.15
N LYS A 827 23.91 -15.24 -25.43
CA LYS A 827 22.53 -15.70 -25.62
C LYS A 827 21.52 -14.63 -25.19
N ALA A 828 21.83 -13.87 -24.15
CA ALA A 828 21.03 -12.73 -23.74
C ALA A 828 20.99 -11.62 -24.81
N VAL A 829 22.10 -11.34 -25.50
CA VAL A 829 22.17 -10.43 -26.65
C VAL A 829 21.33 -10.94 -27.82
N GLU A 830 21.48 -12.22 -28.19
CA GLU A 830 20.72 -12.84 -29.28
C GLU A 830 19.20 -12.80 -29.02
N THR A 831 18.80 -13.16 -27.80
CA THR A 831 17.41 -13.12 -27.35
C THR A 831 16.89 -11.68 -27.31
N GLY A 832 17.63 -10.75 -26.68
CA GLY A 832 17.27 -9.34 -26.61
C GLY A 832 17.10 -8.71 -27.99
N LYS A 833 18.00 -8.99 -28.93
CA LYS A 833 17.90 -8.54 -30.33
C LYS A 833 16.65 -9.09 -31.03
N LYS A 834 16.35 -10.38 -30.86
CA LYS A 834 15.15 -11.02 -31.41
C LYS A 834 13.88 -10.36 -30.88
N TYR A 835 13.78 -10.15 -29.57
CA TYR A 835 12.58 -9.58 -28.95
C TYR A 835 12.45 -8.08 -29.17
N MET A 836 13.53 -7.30 -29.18
CA MET A 836 13.49 -5.87 -29.54
C MET A 836 13.05 -5.64 -30.98
N LYS A 837 13.36 -6.57 -31.91
CA LYS A 837 12.84 -6.48 -33.28
C LYS A 837 11.31 -6.62 -33.31
N LYS A 838 10.73 -7.44 -32.41
CA LYS A 838 9.28 -7.68 -32.35
C LYS A 838 8.53 -6.66 -31.48
N TYR A 839 9.16 -6.18 -30.41
CA TYR A 839 8.61 -5.26 -29.43
C TYR A 839 9.52 -4.03 -29.26
N PRO A 840 9.70 -3.20 -30.30
CA PRO A 840 10.71 -2.14 -30.32
C PRO A 840 10.50 -1.05 -29.25
N SER A 841 9.27 -0.85 -28.80
CA SER A 841 8.92 0.15 -27.77
C SER A 841 8.90 -0.41 -26.34
N ASN A 842 9.14 -1.72 -26.15
CA ASN A 842 9.12 -2.33 -24.82
C ASN A 842 10.45 -2.07 -24.11
N TYR A 843 10.46 -1.09 -23.20
CA TYR A 843 11.67 -0.69 -22.50
C TYR A 843 12.16 -1.75 -21.49
N TYR A 844 11.30 -2.65 -20.97
CA TYR A 844 11.75 -3.74 -20.10
C TYR A 844 12.73 -4.67 -20.81
N ILE A 845 12.39 -5.11 -22.03
CA ILE A 845 13.31 -5.85 -22.89
C ILE A 845 14.48 -4.98 -23.30
N GLY A 846 14.22 -3.72 -23.65
CA GLY A 846 15.25 -2.77 -24.06
C GLY A 846 16.37 -2.61 -23.04
N LEU A 847 16.04 -2.42 -21.76
CA LEU A 847 16.99 -2.26 -20.66
C LEU A 847 17.79 -3.54 -20.40
N LYS A 848 17.14 -4.71 -20.42
CA LYS A 848 17.84 -6.00 -20.27
C LYS A 848 18.76 -6.29 -21.45
N TYR A 849 18.33 -5.96 -22.66
CA TYR A 849 19.16 -6.07 -23.86
C TYR A 849 20.34 -5.08 -23.83
N ALA A 850 20.12 -3.84 -23.39
CA ALA A 850 21.19 -2.86 -23.19
C ALA A 850 22.23 -3.36 -22.19
N LYS A 851 21.80 -3.94 -21.06
CA LYS A 851 22.72 -4.56 -20.09
C LYS A 851 23.50 -5.71 -20.71
N ALA A 852 22.85 -6.59 -21.49
CA ALA A 852 23.55 -7.68 -22.18
C ALA A 852 24.61 -7.16 -23.17
N LEU A 853 24.28 -6.13 -23.98
CA LEU A 853 25.24 -5.47 -24.88
C LEU A 853 26.41 -4.85 -24.12
N CYS A 854 26.15 -4.26 -22.96
CA CYS A 854 27.19 -3.69 -22.09
C CYS A 854 28.16 -4.78 -21.62
N GLU A 855 27.63 -5.92 -21.16
CA GLU A 855 28.45 -7.02 -20.65
C GLU A 855 29.24 -7.77 -21.74
N THR A 856 28.77 -7.78 -22.99
CA THR A 856 29.52 -8.34 -24.14
C THR A 856 30.52 -7.37 -24.76
N GLY A 857 30.65 -6.15 -24.25
CA GLY A 857 31.59 -5.14 -24.77
C GLY A 857 31.07 -4.31 -25.95
N GLU A 858 29.79 -4.45 -26.31
CA GLU A 858 29.13 -3.67 -27.37
C GLU A 858 28.66 -2.30 -26.86
N TYR A 859 29.54 -1.55 -26.18
CA TYR A 859 29.18 -0.35 -25.43
C TYR A 859 28.52 0.73 -26.30
N GLN A 860 29.00 0.95 -27.53
CA GLN A 860 28.41 1.97 -28.42
C GLN A 860 26.99 1.59 -28.83
N SER A 861 26.72 0.32 -29.11
CA SER A 861 25.38 -0.19 -29.39
C SER A 861 24.46 -0.04 -28.19
N CYS A 862 24.97 -0.34 -26.99
CA CYS A 862 24.26 -0.13 -25.72
C CYS A 862 23.87 1.35 -25.53
N ILE A 863 24.84 2.27 -25.59
CA ILE A 863 24.63 3.71 -25.43
C ILE A 863 23.62 4.24 -26.47
N SER A 864 23.74 3.84 -27.74
CA SER A 864 22.83 4.26 -28.81
C SER A 864 21.42 3.65 -28.70
N LEU A 865 21.26 2.51 -28.02
CA LEU A 865 19.94 1.96 -27.70
C LEU A 865 19.29 2.80 -26.59
N LEU A 866 20.02 3.03 -25.49
CA LEU A 866 19.54 3.81 -24.35
C LEU A 866 19.18 5.24 -24.73
N SER A 867 19.96 5.90 -25.59
CA SER A 867 19.71 7.30 -26.01
C SER A 867 18.44 7.49 -26.85
N ARG A 868 17.84 6.41 -27.36
CA ARG A 868 16.60 6.43 -28.16
C ARG A 868 15.41 5.84 -27.42
N MET A 869 15.64 5.32 -26.22
CA MET A 869 14.61 4.70 -25.39
C MET A 869 13.88 5.76 -24.59
N GLN A 870 12.60 5.52 -24.34
CA GLN A 870 11.83 6.26 -23.36
C GLN A 870 11.39 5.28 -22.27
N VAL A 871 11.94 5.44 -21.07
CA VAL A 871 11.60 4.66 -19.89
C VAL A 871 10.55 5.44 -19.10
N LEU A 872 9.42 4.80 -18.82
CA LEU A 872 8.46 5.29 -17.84
C LEU A 872 8.78 4.54 -16.54
N PRO A 873 9.46 5.18 -15.57
CA PRO A 873 9.97 4.49 -14.40
C PRO A 873 8.85 4.07 -13.46
N ASN A 874 9.14 3.06 -12.65
CA ASN A 874 8.45 2.86 -11.38
C ASN A 874 9.14 3.66 -10.26
N GLU A 875 8.48 3.77 -9.11
CA GLU A 875 9.04 4.47 -7.96
C GLU A 875 10.42 3.89 -7.58
N GLY A 876 11.43 4.77 -7.48
CA GLY A 876 12.81 4.38 -7.12
C GLY A 876 13.61 3.70 -8.24
N SER A 877 13.11 3.63 -9.48
CA SER A 877 13.85 3.05 -10.61
C SER A 877 15.16 3.77 -10.91
N TYR A 878 16.26 3.03 -10.98
CA TYR A 878 17.59 3.54 -11.37
C TYR A 878 18.25 2.74 -12.50
N ALA A 879 17.65 1.63 -12.94
CA ALA A 879 18.29 0.63 -13.80
C ALA A 879 18.76 1.22 -15.15
N GLY A 880 17.97 2.10 -15.78
CA GLY A 880 18.33 2.73 -17.04
C GLY A 880 19.63 3.53 -16.94
N ARG A 881 19.76 4.34 -15.89
CA ARG A 881 20.99 5.10 -15.64
C ARG A 881 22.16 4.22 -15.23
N ALA A 882 21.93 3.21 -14.40
CA ALA A 882 22.99 2.27 -14.02
C ALA A 882 23.68 1.67 -15.26
N VAL A 883 22.89 1.16 -16.21
CA VAL A 883 23.44 0.59 -17.45
C VAL A 883 24.11 1.65 -18.33
N TYR A 884 23.57 2.87 -18.40
CA TYR A 884 24.19 3.97 -19.14
C TYR A 884 25.56 4.37 -18.57
N ARG A 885 25.65 4.50 -17.24
CA ARG A 885 26.89 4.79 -16.51
C ARG A 885 27.91 3.67 -16.70
N GLU A 886 27.49 2.42 -16.50
CA GLU A 886 28.32 1.22 -16.73
C GLU A 886 28.90 1.18 -18.15
N ALA A 887 28.08 1.34 -19.19
CA ALA A 887 28.54 1.25 -20.57
C ALA A 887 29.58 2.33 -20.91
N ASN A 888 29.40 3.54 -20.40
CA ASN A 888 30.35 4.63 -20.58
C ASN A 888 31.64 4.39 -19.80
N LEU A 889 31.56 3.95 -18.54
CA LEU A 889 32.74 3.67 -17.71
C LEU A 889 33.53 2.47 -18.21
N TYR A 890 32.89 1.36 -18.58
CA TYR A 890 33.58 0.19 -19.15
C TYR A 890 34.31 0.54 -20.45
N ARG A 891 33.66 1.31 -21.31
CA ARG A 891 34.29 1.84 -22.53
C ARG A 891 35.49 2.74 -22.19
N ALA A 892 35.38 3.60 -21.19
CA ALA A 892 36.49 4.44 -20.75
C ALA A 892 37.65 3.60 -20.19
N MET A 893 37.38 2.56 -19.40
CA MET A 893 38.41 1.66 -18.87
C MET A 893 39.20 0.96 -20.00
N GLU A 894 38.51 0.46 -21.04
CA GLU A 894 39.19 -0.13 -22.20
C GLU A 894 40.02 0.90 -22.98
N GLN A 895 39.51 2.12 -23.13
CA GLN A 895 40.22 3.20 -23.79
C GLN A 895 41.46 3.63 -23.00
N LEU A 896 41.37 3.68 -21.66
CA LEU A 896 42.52 3.91 -20.78
C LEU A 896 43.58 2.83 -20.94
N GLY A 897 43.20 1.54 -20.92
CA GLY A 897 44.12 0.43 -21.15
C GLY A 897 44.82 0.51 -22.52
N ARG A 898 44.14 1.07 -23.53
CA ARG A 898 44.70 1.34 -24.87
C ARG A 898 45.40 2.70 -25.00
N LYS A 899 45.56 3.45 -23.90
CA LYS A 899 46.15 4.81 -23.86
C LYS A 899 45.43 5.86 -24.73
N ASN A 900 44.16 5.63 -25.03
CA ASN A 900 43.29 6.55 -25.78
C ASN A 900 42.66 7.59 -24.86
N TYR A 901 43.50 8.37 -24.17
CA TYR A 901 43.08 9.21 -23.04
C TYR A 901 42.00 10.25 -23.40
N LYS A 902 42.07 10.87 -24.59
CA LYS A 902 41.03 11.83 -25.04
C LYS A 902 39.65 11.19 -25.16
N GLN A 903 39.57 9.96 -25.65
CA GLN A 903 38.30 9.25 -25.77
C GLN A 903 37.83 8.75 -24.41
N ALA A 904 38.76 8.29 -23.56
CA ALA A 904 38.46 7.88 -22.19
C ALA A 904 37.80 9.02 -21.41
N MET A 905 38.37 10.23 -21.47
CA MET A 905 37.78 11.42 -20.82
C MET A 905 36.37 11.72 -21.35
N LYS A 906 36.14 11.62 -22.66
CA LYS A 906 34.79 11.82 -23.23
C LYS A 906 33.78 10.82 -22.68
N SER A 907 34.18 9.56 -22.53
CA SER A 907 33.32 8.51 -21.98
C SER A 907 33.12 8.67 -20.47
N VAL A 908 34.15 9.06 -19.70
CA VAL A 908 34.00 9.42 -18.28
C VAL A 908 33.01 10.57 -18.11
N GLU A 909 33.14 11.64 -18.91
CA GLU A 909 32.24 12.79 -18.81
C GLU A 909 30.79 12.42 -19.14
N ALA A 910 30.57 11.62 -20.20
CA ALA A 910 29.25 11.11 -20.54
C ALA A 910 28.64 10.26 -19.39
N SER A 911 29.44 9.54 -18.61
CA SER A 911 28.93 8.73 -17.50
C SER A 911 28.34 9.56 -16.35
N LYS A 912 28.72 10.84 -16.23
CA LYS A 912 28.23 11.78 -15.21
C LYS A 912 26.81 12.29 -15.52
N GLU A 913 26.37 12.24 -16.78
CA GLU A 913 25.05 12.70 -17.22
C GLU A 913 23.90 11.89 -16.62
N TRP A 914 22.78 12.54 -16.28
CA TRP A 914 21.53 11.93 -15.81
C TRP A 914 20.44 12.05 -16.89
N PRO A 915 20.34 11.13 -17.86
CA PRO A 915 19.42 11.29 -18.99
C PRO A 915 17.98 10.99 -18.56
N GLU A 916 17.12 12.01 -18.57
CA GLU A 916 15.73 11.87 -18.10
C GLU A 916 14.87 10.94 -18.96
N ASN A 917 15.24 10.74 -20.23
CA ASN A 917 14.59 9.75 -21.09
C ASN A 917 14.75 8.31 -20.56
N LEU A 918 15.68 8.08 -19.62
CA LEU A 918 15.88 6.81 -18.91
C LEU A 918 15.10 6.73 -17.58
N GLY A 919 14.18 7.67 -17.34
CA GLY A 919 13.27 7.64 -16.19
C GLY A 919 13.95 8.01 -14.87
N VAL A 920 15.02 8.81 -14.90
CA VAL A 920 15.73 9.26 -13.70
C VAL A 920 15.93 10.76 -13.72
N GLY A 921 15.87 11.39 -12.55
CA GLY A 921 16.31 12.77 -12.36
C GLY A 921 17.63 12.86 -11.61
N LYS A 922 18.33 13.99 -11.73
CA LYS A 922 19.62 14.22 -11.07
C LYS A 922 19.44 14.54 -9.56
N PRO A 923 20.09 13.80 -8.64
CA PRO A 923 20.13 14.13 -7.22
C PRO A 923 21.08 15.32 -6.95
N TYR A 924 21.10 15.82 -5.72
CA TYR A 924 22.06 16.88 -5.35
C TYR A 924 23.51 16.44 -5.56
N ASP A 925 24.37 17.38 -5.97
CA ASP A 925 25.78 17.07 -6.28
C ASP A 925 26.53 16.43 -5.10
N ASN A 926 26.18 16.79 -3.86
CA ASN A 926 26.79 16.22 -2.65
C ASN A 926 26.33 14.78 -2.32
N MET A 927 25.33 14.25 -3.03
CA MET A 927 24.86 12.87 -2.92
C MET A 927 25.47 11.96 -3.99
N ILE A 928 26.16 12.52 -4.98
CA ILE A 928 26.75 11.76 -6.08
C ILE A 928 28.19 11.38 -5.70
N ASP A 929 28.43 10.07 -5.53
CA ASP A 929 29.80 9.56 -5.42
C ASP A 929 30.46 9.54 -6.81
N SER A 930 31.32 10.54 -7.07
CA SER A 930 32.04 10.69 -8.34
C SER A 930 33.48 10.16 -8.28
N ARG A 931 33.85 9.43 -7.22
CA ARG A 931 35.25 9.02 -7.00
C ARG A 931 35.79 8.16 -8.13
N LEU A 932 34.98 7.28 -8.71
CA LEU A 932 35.40 6.43 -9.82
C LEU A 932 35.69 7.23 -11.09
N GLU A 933 34.76 8.11 -11.46
CA GLU A 933 34.90 9.03 -12.57
C GLU A 933 36.15 9.90 -12.42
N ASP A 934 36.31 10.55 -11.25
CA ASP A 934 37.43 11.45 -10.96
C ASP A 934 38.78 10.70 -10.95
N TYR A 935 38.80 9.47 -10.41
CA TYR A 935 40.00 8.64 -10.41
C TYR A 935 40.41 8.23 -11.84
N MET A 936 39.44 7.87 -12.68
CA MET A 936 39.70 7.55 -14.08
C MET A 936 40.15 8.78 -14.89
N GLU A 937 39.56 9.94 -14.61
CA GLU A 937 39.98 11.22 -15.20
C GLU A 937 41.41 11.58 -14.79
N ALA A 938 41.77 11.39 -13.51
CA ALA A 938 43.13 11.59 -13.00
C ALA A 938 44.15 10.71 -13.74
N LYS A 939 43.83 9.42 -13.93
CA LYS A 939 44.66 8.49 -14.70
C LYS A 939 44.79 8.90 -16.18
N ALA A 940 43.72 9.42 -16.78
CA ALA A 940 43.75 9.93 -18.16
C ALA A 940 44.63 11.18 -18.30
N MET A 941 44.57 12.10 -17.34
CA MET A 941 45.38 13.33 -17.33
C MET A 941 46.85 13.04 -17.10
N ALA A 942 47.18 12.15 -16.15
CA ALA A 942 48.54 11.70 -15.91
C ALA A 942 49.12 11.03 -17.18
N GLY A 943 48.33 10.19 -17.85
CA GLY A 943 48.72 9.56 -19.11
C GLY A 943 48.98 10.55 -20.26
N GLN A 944 48.36 11.73 -20.23
CA GLN A 944 48.59 12.84 -21.19
C GLN A 944 49.75 13.76 -20.79
N GLY A 945 50.35 13.57 -19.60
CA GLY A 945 51.39 14.44 -19.06
C GLY A 945 50.88 15.74 -18.42
N ASP A 946 49.58 15.84 -18.11
CA ASP A 946 49.02 16.95 -17.33
C ASP A 946 49.03 16.60 -15.83
N ASP A 947 50.24 16.47 -15.27
CA ASP A 947 50.47 16.03 -13.89
C ASP A 947 49.80 16.95 -12.86
N ARG A 948 49.67 18.25 -13.20
CA ARG A 948 49.01 19.23 -12.33
C ARG A 948 47.52 18.92 -12.15
N LYS A 949 46.80 18.63 -13.24
CA LYS A 949 45.37 18.26 -13.14
C LYS A 949 45.19 16.87 -12.55
N ALA A 950 46.06 15.93 -12.89
CA ALA A 950 46.03 14.60 -12.29
C ALA A 950 46.17 14.67 -10.76
N ALA A 951 47.15 15.43 -10.25
CA ALA A 951 47.35 15.62 -8.82
C ALA A 951 46.14 16.29 -8.13
N ALA A 952 45.49 17.26 -8.80
CA ALA A 952 44.29 17.90 -8.27
C ALA A 952 43.12 16.91 -8.14
N LEU A 953 42.88 16.08 -9.15
CA LEU A 953 41.83 15.07 -9.14
C LEU A 953 42.10 13.95 -8.12
N PHE A 954 43.34 13.45 -8.03
CA PHE A 954 43.72 12.50 -6.97
C PHE A 954 43.51 13.08 -5.57
N ALA A 955 43.83 14.36 -5.36
CA ALA A 955 43.56 15.02 -4.08
C ALA A 955 42.06 15.08 -3.76
N THR A 956 41.20 15.34 -4.76
CA THR A 956 39.73 15.29 -4.61
C THR A 956 39.25 13.89 -4.20
N VAL A 957 39.70 12.84 -4.91
CA VAL A 957 39.32 11.45 -4.62
C VAL A 957 39.80 11.00 -3.23
N ALA A 958 41.03 11.38 -2.87
CA ALA A 958 41.62 11.10 -1.56
C ALA A 958 40.92 11.84 -0.41
N GLY A 959 40.40 13.05 -0.68
CA GLY A 959 39.72 13.90 0.29
C GLY A 959 38.24 13.58 0.52
N TYR A 960 37.69 12.57 -0.17
CA TYR A 960 36.29 12.17 -0.01
C TYR A 960 36.00 11.70 1.42
N LYS A 961 34.91 12.20 2.01
CA LYS A 961 34.54 11.87 3.40
C LYS A 961 33.93 10.46 3.47
N THR A 962 34.52 9.60 4.30
CA THR A 962 34.04 8.24 4.51
C THR A 962 33.01 8.18 5.66
N SER A 963 31.97 7.36 5.48
CA SER A 963 31.02 7.04 6.56
C SER A 963 31.64 6.06 7.55
N HIS A 964 31.31 6.20 8.84
CA HIS A 964 31.63 5.21 9.87
C HIS A 964 30.50 4.19 10.03
N SER A 965 29.31 4.46 9.48
CA SER A 965 28.12 3.63 9.64
C SER A 965 28.00 2.54 8.57
N TYR A 966 28.65 2.73 7.42
CA TYR A 966 28.68 1.77 6.32
C TYR A 966 29.98 1.89 5.52
N PHE A 967 30.41 0.78 4.93
CA PHE A 967 31.57 0.75 4.04
C PHE A 967 31.12 0.82 2.56
N GLY A 968 31.74 1.71 1.79
CA GLY A 968 31.58 1.77 0.33
C GLY A 968 32.89 1.46 -0.38
N SER A 969 32.83 0.66 -1.44
CA SER A 969 33.98 0.20 -2.23
C SER A 969 34.81 1.32 -2.84
N GLY A 970 34.21 2.51 -3.08
CA GLY A 970 34.93 3.72 -3.47
C GLY A 970 36.05 4.14 -2.49
N ASN A 971 36.02 3.67 -1.23
CA ASN A 971 37.10 3.89 -0.26
C ASN A 971 38.44 3.31 -0.75
N LEU A 972 38.41 2.24 -1.54
CA LEU A 972 39.60 1.72 -2.23
C LEU A 972 40.25 2.78 -3.12
N LEU A 973 39.44 3.52 -3.88
CA LEU A 973 39.92 4.57 -4.78
C LEU A 973 40.54 5.73 -4.00
N SER A 974 39.94 6.11 -2.86
CA SER A 974 40.52 7.13 -1.95
C SER A 974 41.90 6.70 -1.42
N ALA A 975 42.05 5.44 -0.98
CA ALA A 975 43.34 4.92 -0.51
C ALA A 975 44.39 4.85 -1.63
N LEU A 976 43.97 4.47 -2.85
CA LEU A 976 44.87 4.45 -4.01
C LEU A 976 45.27 5.87 -4.45
N ALA A 977 44.34 6.82 -4.45
CA ALA A 977 44.64 8.22 -4.77
C ALA A 977 45.63 8.85 -3.77
N LEU A 978 45.57 8.49 -2.48
CA LEU A 978 46.58 8.86 -1.49
C LEU A 978 47.97 8.28 -1.84
N ARG A 979 48.03 7.01 -2.25
CA ARG A 979 49.28 6.37 -2.71
C ARG A 979 49.85 7.09 -3.94
N GLU A 980 49.02 7.37 -4.94
CA GLU A 980 49.41 8.10 -6.15
C GLU A 980 49.89 9.54 -5.85
N SER A 981 49.44 10.11 -4.73
CA SER A 981 49.87 11.42 -4.25
C SER A 981 51.12 11.37 -3.34
N GLY A 982 51.77 10.21 -3.19
CA GLY A 982 52.95 10.01 -2.34
C GLY A 982 52.67 9.99 -0.84
N LYS A 983 51.42 9.68 -0.44
CA LYS A 983 50.96 9.64 0.96
C LYS A 983 50.68 8.21 1.45
N GLU A 984 51.58 7.26 1.15
CA GLU A 984 51.44 5.85 1.59
C GLU A 984 51.11 5.66 3.08
N PRO A 985 51.72 6.41 4.03
CA PRO A 985 51.40 6.22 5.45
C PRO A 985 49.94 6.56 5.79
N GLU A 986 49.34 7.55 5.13
CA GLU A 986 47.93 7.91 5.31
C GLU A 986 47.02 6.83 4.73
N ALA A 987 47.31 6.36 3.52
CA ALA A 987 46.57 5.28 2.86
C ALA A 987 46.61 3.97 3.67
N GLY A 988 47.78 3.61 4.22
CA GLY A 988 47.94 2.43 5.07
C GLY A 988 47.12 2.49 6.36
N ARG A 989 47.02 3.66 7.00
CA ARG A 989 46.16 3.86 8.18
C ARG A 989 44.68 3.69 7.83
N MET A 990 44.24 4.28 6.72
CA MET A 990 42.85 4.18 6.26
C MET A 990 42.45 2.71 6.02
N VAL A 991 43.26 1.93 5.32
CA VAL A 991 42.99 0.51 5.02
C VAL A 991 42.96 -0.34 6.30
N THR A 992 43.82 -0.03 7.27
CA THR A 992 43.85 -0.74 8.56
C THR A 992 42.58 -0.46 9.38
N ALA A 993 42.06 0.78 9.34
CA ALA A 993 40.82 1.14 10.01
C ALA A 993 39.61 0.35 9.48
N TRP A 994 39.50 0.16 8.15
CA TRP A 994 38.37 -0.57 7.56
C TRP A 994 38.19 -1.98 8.13
N SER A 995 39.29 -2.71 8.29
CA SER A 995 39.26 -4.08 8.83
C SER A 995 38.92 -4.12 10.32
N THR A 996 39.06 -3.00 11.02
CA THR A 996 38.68 -2.84 12.44
C THR A 996 37.20 -2.48 12.56
N ASP A 997 36.75 -1.55 11.72
CA ASP A 997 35.39 -1.01 11.76
C ASP A 997 34.37 -1.99 11.16
N PHE A 998 34.79 -2.83 10.19
CA PHE A 998 33.93 -3.73 9.43
C PHE A 998 34.58 -5.12 9.19
N PRO A 999 34.94 -5.87 10.24
CA PRO A 999 35.76 -7.09 10.13
C PRO A 999 35.11 -8.20 9.28
N GLU A 1000 33.79 -8.34 9.36
CA GLU A 1000 33.03 -9.39 8.65
C GLU A 1000 32.57 -8.97 7.25
N ASN A 1001 32.86 -7.73 6.82
CA ASN A 1001 32.39 -7.23 5.54
C ASN A 1001 33.27 -7.76 4.38
N ARG A 1002 32.69 -8.60 3.52
CA ARG A 1002 33.42 -9.18 2.37
C ARG A 1002 33.93 -8.15 1.36
N ILE A 1003 33.23 -7.02 1.18
CA ILE A 1003 33.68 -5.92 0.31
C ILE A 1003 34.95 -5.28 0.90
N VAL A 1004 35.00 -5.11 2.22
CA VAL A 1004 36.19 -4.60 2.93
C VAL A 1004 37.38 -5.53 2.77
N GLN A 1005 37.16 -6.82 2.96
CA GLN A 1005 38.19 -7.85 2.79
C GLN A 1005 38.72 -7.84 1.35
N TRP A 1006 37.85 -7.72 0.35
CA TRP A 1006 38.21 -7.59 -1.06
C TRP A 1006 39.02 -6.31 -1.33
N CYS A 1007 38.55 -5.15 -0.88
CA CYS A 1007 39.24 -3.86 -1.07
C CYS A 1007 40.64 -3.88 -0.44
N THR A 1008 40.76 -4.48 0.75
CA THR A 1008 42.03 -4.63 1.47
C THR A 1008 43.01 -5.52 0.68
N ALA A 1009 42.53 -6.64 0.13
CA ALA A 1009 43.34 -7.54 -0.69
C ALA A 1009 43.84 -6.84 -1.97
N ILE A 1010 42.97 -6.10 -2.67
CA ILE A 1010 43.36 -5.32 -3.86
C ILE A 1010 44.41 -4.26 -3.51
N TYR A 1011 44.21 -3.48 -2.43
CA TYR A 1011 45.16 -2.46 -2.00
C TYR A 1011 46.56 -3.04 -1.71
N ARG A 1012 46.62 -4.25 -1.13
CA ARG A 1012 47.88 -4.98 -0.81
C ARG A 1012 48.50 -5.70 -2.01
N GLY A 1013 47.84 -5.72 -3.17
CA GLY A 1013 48.30 -6.45 -4.35
C GLY A 1013 48.00 -7.96 -4.31
N GLU A 1014 47.16 -8.43 -3.38
CA GLU A 1014 46.78 -9.84 -3.18
C GLU A 1014 45.69 -10.28 -4.20
N ARG A 1015 45.99 -10.20 -5.51
CA ARG A 1015 45.00 -10.38 -6.60
C ARG A 1015 44.29 -11.74 -6.60
N GLU A 1016 45.00 -12.84 -6.35
CA GLU A 1016 44.41 -14.19 -6.32
C GLU A 1016 43.41 -14.35 -5.18
N LYS A 1017 43.74 -13.79 -4.01
CA LYS A 1017 42.86 -13.79 -2.83
C LYS A 1017 41.59 -12.97 -3.09
N ALA A 1018 41.73 -11.79 -3.69
CA ALA A 1018 40.60 -10.95 -4.08
C ALA A 1018 39.68 -11.65 -5.10
N ALA A 1019 40.25 -12.37 -6.08
CA ALA A 1019 39.46 -13.13 -7.05
C ALA A 1019 38.65 -14.27 -6.41
N GLY A 1020 39.19 -14.93 -5.37
CA GLY A 1020 38.47 -15.95 -4.61
C GLY A 1020 37.27 -15.41 -3.83
N MET A 1021 37.34 -14.18 -3.32
CA MET A 1021 36.28 -13.56 -2.49
C MET A 1021 35.02 -13.22 -3.29
N ILE A 1022 35.15 -12.86 -4.58
CA ILE A 1022 34.03 -12.47 -5.45
C ILE A 1022 33.04 -13.64 -5.67
N LYS A 1023 33.50 -14.90 -5.60
CA LYS A 1023 32.68 -16.09 -5.86
C LYS A 1023 31.58 -16.36 -4.81
N SER A 1024 31.57 -15.62 -3.69
CA SER A 1024 30.71 -15.88 -2.54
C SER A 1024 29.64 -14.79 -2.29
N ARG A 1025 29.37 -13.90 -3.25
CA ARG A 1025 28.70 -12.61 -2.98
C ARG A 1025 27.17 -12.62 -2.75
N ASN A 1026 26.47 -13.74 -2.91
CA ASN A 1026 25.02 -13.71 -3.17
C ASN A 1026 24.09 -13.88 -1.95
N ASP A 1027 24.55 -13.67 -0.71
CA ASP A 1027 23.64 -13.71 0.43
C ASP A 1027 22.89 -12.36 0.53
N GLN A 1028 21.64 -12.34 0.07
CA GLN A 1028 20.73 -11.20 0.24
C GLN A 1028 20.35 -11.04 1.72
N ALA A 1029 20.25 -9.80 2.19
CA ALA A 1029 19.64 -9.50 3.49
C ALA A 1029 18.15 -9.87 3.47
N ASP A 1030 17.63 -10.36 4.60
CA ASP A 1030 16.22 -10.72 4.78
C ASP A 1030 15.31 -9.49 4.81
N THR A 1031 14.98 -8.94 3.64
CA THR A 1031 14.02 -7.83 3.51
C THR A 1031 12.67 -8.33 3.00
N THR A 1032 11.63 -7.50 3.10
CA THR A 1032 10.38 -7.72 2.36
C THR A 1032 10.60 -7.42 0.87
N PRO A 1033 9.75 -7.94 -0.04
CA PRO A 1033 9.88 -7.69 -1.48
C PRO A 1033 9.78 -6.20 -1.90
N TRP A 1034 9.21 -5.35 -1.05
CA TRP A 1034 9.02 -3.91 -1.31
C TRP A 1034 10.09 -3.02 -0.66
N GLU A 1035 11.02 -3.61 0.11
CA GLU A 1035 12.11 -2.87 0.73
C GLU A 1035 13.33 -2.79 -0.20
N THR A 1036 13.91 -1.61 -0.28
CA THR A 1036 15.22 -1.40 -0.92
C THR A 1036 16.33 -1.67 0.09
N SER A 1037 17.10 -2.74 -0.12
CA SER A 1037 18.34 -2.96 0.63
C SER A 1037 19.46 -2.04 0.15
N PHE A 1038 20.30 -1.54 1.06
CA PHE A 1038 21.50 -0.79 0.68
C PHE A 1038 22.40 -1.67 -0.18
N ARG A 1039 22.72 -1.20 -1.39
CA ARG A 1039 23.61 -1.87 -2.33
C ARG A 1039 24.73 -0.92 -2.72
N ASP A 1040 25.97 -1.36 -2.52
CA ASP A 1040 27.15 -0.69 -3.04
C ASP A 1040 27.14 -0.77 -4.58
N SER A 1041 26.66 0.30 -5.21
CA SER A 1041 26.47 0.39 -6.67
C SER A 1041 27.79 0.53 -7.44
N ASP A 1042 28.87 0.95 -6.77
CA ASP A 1042 30.19 1.12 -7.39
C ASP A 1042 31.03 -0.16 -7.38
N PHE A 1043 30.72 -1.12 -6.51
CA PHE A 1043 31.56 -2.30 -6.33
C PHE A 1043 31.80 -3.08 -7.63
N ASP A 1044 30.75 -3.33 -8.42
CA ASP A 1044 30.87 -4.03 -9.71
C ASP A 1044 31.77 -3.28 -10.71
N LEU A 1045 31.66 -1.95 -10.75
CA LEU A 1045 32.47 -1.09 -11.60
C LEU A 1045 33.95 -1.11 -11.17
N ILE A 1046 34.21 -1.02 -9.86
CA ILE A 1046 35.56 -1.03 -9.29
C ILE A 1046 36.22 -2.40 -9.48
N VAL A 1047 35.48 -3.50 -9.28
CA VAL A 1047 35.97 -4.85 -9.60
C VAL A 1047 36.42 -4.94 -11.06
N ARG A 1048 35.62 -4.40 -11.99
CA ARG A 1048 35.96 -4.40 -13.42
C ARG A 1048 37.19 -3.54 -13.73
N LEU A 1049 37.33 -2.37 -13.10
CA LEU A 1049 38.52 -1.51 -13.26
C LEU A 1049 39.82 -2.28 -13.01
N PHE A 1050 39.86 -3.08 -11.94
CA PHE A 1050 41.04 -3.87 -11.57
C PHE A 1050 41.17 -5.23 -12.27
N SER A 1051 40.21 -5.60 -13.11
CA SER A 1051 40.29 -6.79 -13.96
C SER A 1051 41.02 -6.51 -15.29
N ILE A 1052 41.16 -5.24 -15.68
CA ILE A 1052 41.79 -4.82 -16.93
C ILE A 1052 43.30 -4.66 -16.72
N ALA A 1053 44.10 -5.32 -17.56
CA ALA A 1053 45.55 -5.28 -17.45
C ALA A 1053 46.11 -3.87 -17.70
N GLY A 1054 46.85 -3.32 -16.74
CA GLY A 1054 47.58 -2.05 -16.87
C GLY A 1054 46.91 -0.82 -16.22
N LEU A 1055 45.79 -1.02 -15.52
CA LEU A 1055 45.16 -0.08 -14.58
C LEU A 1055 45.28 -0.61 -13.16
#